data_AF-S0DVC0-F1
#
_entry.id   AF-S0DVC0-F1
#
_cell.length_a   1.000
_cell.length_b   1.000
_cell.length_c   1.000
_cell.angle_alpha   90.00
_cell.angle_beta   90.00
_cell.angle_gamma   90.00
#
_symmetry.space_group_name_H-M   'P 1'
#
loop_
_entity.id
_entity.type
_entity.pdbx_description
1 polymer ?
#
loop_
_entity_poly.entity_id
_entity_poly.type
_entity_poly.pdbx_seq_one_letter_code
_entity_poly.pdbx_strand_id
1 'polypeptide(L)'
;MAPLKQPGIITTDDDITLLDITSRTNDKSKQNGCSSGEKNGQQEPREHLKDTLRRLVEEHEHDQNFPDELLNRAREYLENENDEQQDTELGQSIYREFETQKELMLNSSIYPEVRAVVDDTDDPTLPVGTFRVFLLGTTFAIIGTGLEQFFSLRMPPIGLSTFIVQILALPVGKLLAKWLPTRRFRVLSQEFTLNPGPFNQKEQILIAMMANVTFGGSAIGAYIVSIIQVLKLDVFYGEKNLSNSIPWQILTLISTQFIGYGCAGLVRRFLVYPPSMIWPKALANIALTKALNKDNGHSEDTVHGWKMSRYKFFLICFTSMFFYFWIPNYLFKALYLFNWPTWISPGNVTLALIAGSTCGLGLNPLPTLDWNVATYLGDPIVTPFFTLMNYASGMAIWGFIVAPLVYFNNVWDTGYLPINKNYIYDNHGSRYNISRVLLPDLTLNQTAYHEYSVPLMTSTQVIKYAAAFMIYVATPVHMYLWHRKDIMSGIRACWARKSRDEEFNDVHNRLMSAYPECPHWWYIVILVASFIIACVSVSLWPTGMPIWGIVLAVFFTVMLQIPIGMLLAVTNMEVSTRILSQLIAGYVFEGQPIPNMIFQMFSFMSTHQSLNFASDLKLAHYAKIPPRWAFAAQVYATLLAGFVGLGVNHWLLRNVEDVCQAHQKDRFTCPRTHTFFMSSVIWGVVGPRRLFGTQGPYRAVTHTIPIGVILPIAVYFVSKRWPNAFWRNVNAPILFCGPMAWAPFNWSYVQGSIVLAFVFNKVIKRRYAAWWEKYAYVLTSSISAAIGISGAVMYFAVQHPGIELNWWGNRVQMGGVDQGGFVADGQVVSCSMLKVPEKGYFDIGFDWKV
;
A
#
# COMPACT_ATOMS: atom_id res chain seq x y z
N MET A 1 -2.13 -73.58 -13.71
CA MET A 1 -1.35 -74.58 -14.46
C MET A 1 -0.77 -73.86 -15.68
N ALA A 2 0.56 -73.93 -15.80
CA ALA A 2 1.57 -73.28 -16.67
C ALA A 2 1.22 -72.91 -18.15
N PRO A 3 2.07 -72.13 -18.89
CA PRO A 3 3.32 -71.45 -18.51
C PRO A 3 3.60 -70.02 -19.07
N LEU A 4 4.49 -69.35 -18.33
CA LEU A 4 5.58 -68.42 -18.64
C LEU A 4 6.00 -68.12 -20.10
N LYS A 5 6.28 -66.84 -20.39
CA LYS A 5 7.48 -66.34 -21.09
C LYS A 5 7.76 -64.86 -20.75
N GLN A 6 8.99 -64.58 -20.30
CA GLN A 6 9.70 -63.28 -20.27
C GLN A 6 11.08 -63.53 -20.93
N PRO A 7 11.95 -62.54 -21.23
CA PRO A 7 11.75 -61.11 -21.48
C PRO A 7 12.47 -60.63 -22.78
N GLY A 8 12.25 -59.39 -23.19
CA GLY A 8 13.03 -58.71 -24.24
C GLY A 8 13.29 -57.25 -23.83
N ILE A 9 14.57 -56.93 -23.62
CA ILE A 9 15.11 -55.61 -23.30
C ILE A 9 15.22 -54.80 -24.60
N ILE A 10 14.68 -53.57 -24.64
CA ILE A 10 15.19 -52.50 -25.50
C ILE A 10 15.13 -51.19 -24.70
N THR A 11 16.30 -50.65 -24.42
CA THR A 11 16.57 -49.26 -24.02
C THR A 11 16.58 -48.37 -25.26
N THR A 12 15.93 -47.20 -25.22
CA THR A 12 16.39 -45.98 -25.90
C THR A 12 15.80 -44.77 -25.21
N ASP A 13 16.70 -43.87 -24.80
CA ASP A 13 16.46 -42.44 -24.56
C ASP A 13 15.69 -41.81 -25.74
N ASP A 14 14.94 -40.73 -25.47
CA ASP A 14 15.08 -39.49 -26.25
C ASP A 14 14.18 -38.38 -25.70
N ASP A 15 14.85 -37.30 -25.35
CA ASP A 15 14.34 -35.95 -25.14
C ASP A 15 13.58 -35.46 -26.39
N ILE A 16 12.32 -35.05 -26.23
CA ILE A 16 11.57 -34.40 -27.29
C ILE A 16 11.68 -32.89 -27.14
N THR A 17 12.58 -32.31 -27.93
CA THR A 17 12.66 -30.88 -28.25
C THR A 17 11.42 -30.42 -29.02
N LEU A 18 10.76 -29.38 -28.51
CA LEU A 18 9.67 -28.63 -29.15
C LEU A 18 10.21 -27.76 -30.29
N LEU A 19 10.35 -28.35 -31.49
CA LEU A 19 10.57 -27.65 -32.75
C LEU A 19 9.84 -28.43 -33.86
N ASP A 20 8.54 -28.16 -34.06
CA ASP A 20 7.87 -28.30 -35.36
C ASP A 20 6.37 -27.97 -35.30
N ILE A 21 6.01 -26.70 -35.11
CA ILE A 21 4.68 -26.19 -35.52
C ILE A 21 4.82 -24.73 -35.98
N THR A 22 5.43 -24.50 -37.15
CA THR A 22 5.31 -23.22 -37.87
C THR A 22 5.15 -23.48 -39.36
N SER A 23 3.94 -23.85 -39.77
CA SER A 23 3.48 -23.53 -41.11
C SER A 23 1.98 -23.29 -41.12
N ARG A 24 1.57 -22.23 -41.82
CA ARG A 24 0.20 -21.75 -42.09
C ARG A 24 -0.36 -20.69 -41.16
N THR A 25 -0.03 -19.44 -41.50
CA THR A 25 -1.01 -18.35 -41.61
C THR A 25 -0.41 -17.28 -42.53
N ASN A 26 -0.78 -17.35 -43.81
CA ASN A 26 -0.60 -16.26 -44.77
C ASN A 26 -1.61 -15.16 -44.44
N ASP A 27 -1.16 -13.92 -44.29
CA ASP A 27 -2.06 -12.78 -44.47
C ASP A 27 -1.45 -11.73 -45.40
N LYS A 28 -2.30 -11.28 -46.33
CA LYS A 28 -1.97 -10.43 -47.47
C LYS A 28 -2.07 -8.96 -47.04
N SER A 29 -1.01 -8.16 -47.18
CA SER A 29 -1.19 -6.75 -47.54
C SER A 29 0.07 -6.07 -48.12
N LYS A 30 -0.16 -5.46 -49.29
CA LYS A 30 0.54 -4.32 -49.92
C LYS A 30 1.98 -4.49 -50.42
N GLN A 31 2.05 -4.90 -51.69
CA GLN A 31 3.09 -4.48 -52.64
C GLN A 31 2.97 -2.97 -52.90
N ASN A 32 4.08 -2.24 -52.78
CA ASN A 32 4.41 -1.11 -53.64
C ASN A 32 5.92 -1.19 -53.89
N GLY A 33 6.29 -1.49 -55.14
CA GLY A 33 7.66 -1.69 -55.56
C GLY A 33 8.39 -0.37 -55.77
N CYS A 34 9.63 -0.32 -55.29
CA CYS A 34 10.67 0.49 -55.88
C CYS A 34 11.75 -0.48 -56.36
N SER A 35 12.01 -0.48 -57.67
CA SER A 35 13.01 -1.34 -58.30
C SER A 35 14.35 -0.61 -58.42
N SER A 36 15.38 -1.43 -58.60
CA SER A 36 16.75 -1.14 -59.10
C SER A 36 17.84 -0.89 -58.06
N GLY A 37 18.76 -1.86 -57.96
CA GLY A 37 20.06 -1.70 -57.30
C GLY A 37 20.62 -2.97 -56.65
N GLU A 38 20.84 -4.04 -57.42
CA GLU A 38 21.63 -5.20 -56.95
C GLU A 38 23.08 -4.78 -56.66
N LYS A 39 23.41 -4.69 -55.36
CA LYS A 39 24.71 -4.99 -54.70
C LYS A 39 24.61 -4.57 -53.22
N ASN A 40 24.06 -5.44 -52.36
CA ASN A 40 24.25 -5.46 -50.88
C ASN A 40 23.36 -6.54 -50.21
N GLY A 41 23.56 -7.82 -50.54
CA GLY A 41 22.67 -8.92 -50.08
C GLY A 41 22.87 -9.43 -48.65
N GLN A 42 23.92 -9.03 -47.93
CA GLN A 42 24.19 -9.49 -46.55
C GLN A 42 24.08 -8.37 -45.49
N GLN A 43 23.96 -7.11 -45.89
CA GLN A 43 23.91 -5.96 -44.98
C GLN A 43 22.47 -5.63 -44.52
N GLU A 44 21.45 -5.82 -45.38
CA GLU A 44 20.04 -5.54 -45.07
C GLU A 44 19.45 -6.34 -43.89
N PRO A 45 19.72 -7.66 -43.72
CA PRO A 45 19.16 -8.42 -42.59
C PRO A 45 19.72 -7.99 -41.23
N ARG A 46 21.00 -7.57 -41.20
CA ARG A 46 21.70 -7.15 -39.97
C ARG A 46 21.24 -5.76 -39.52
N GLU A 47 21.11 -4.83 -40.45
CA GLU A 47 20.56 -3.49 -40.17
C GLU A 47 19.09 -3.57 -39.71
N HIS A 48 18.26 -4.38 -40.38
CA HIS A 48 16.88 -4.61 -39.95
C HIS A 48 16.79 -5.23 -38.55
N LEU A 49 17.65 -6.20 -38.24
CA LEU A 49 17.74 -6.82 -36.90
C LEU A 49 18.14 -5.78 -35.83
N LYS A 50 19.15 -4.95 -36.11
CA LYS A 50 19.59 -3.87 -35.21
C LYS A 50 18.47 -2.85 -34.97
N ASP A 51 17.79 -2.40 -36.02
CA ASP A 51 16.65 -1.48 -35.92
C ASP A 51 15.50 -2.07 -35.09
N THR A 52 15.23 -3.36 -35.28
CA THR A 52 14.21 -4.08 -34.53
C THR A 52 14.58 -4.17 -33.05
N LEU A 53 15.83 -4.56 -32.74
CA LEU A 53 16.35 -4.60 -31.37
C LEU A 53 16.33 -3.21 -30.71
N ARG A 54 16.68 -2.15 -31.44
CA ARG A 54 16.63 -0.76 -30.94
C ARG A 54 15.20 -0.39 -30.54
N ARG A 55 14.19 -0.72 -31.37
CA ARG A 55 12.77 -0.49 -31.04
C ARG A 55 12.33 -1.28 -29.79
N LEU A 56 12.70 -2.55 -29.70
CA LEU A 56 12.36 -3.41 -28.56
C LEU A 56 12.99 -2.92 -27.24
N VAL A 57 14.24 -2.45 -27.29
CA VAL A 57 14.89 -1.83 -26.14
C VAL A 57 14.17 -0.54 -25.75
N GLU A 58 13.83 0.32 -26.71
CA GLU A 58 13.10 1.59 -26.45
C GLU A 58 11.68 1.41 -25.90
N GLU A 59 11.06 0.26 -26.16
CA GLU A 59 9.73 -0.11 -25.65
C GLU A 59 9.80 -0.49 -24.17
N HIS A 60 10.81 -1.27 -23.78
CA HIS A 60 10.94 -1.82 -22.42
C HIS A 60 11.96 -1.08 -21.52
N GLU A 61 12.65 -0.06 -22.03
CA GLU A 61 13.73 0.64 -21.32
C GLU A 61 13.31 1.22 -19.95
N HIS A 62 12.11 1.75 -19.85
CA HIS A 62 11.60 2.42 -18.65
C HIS A 62 10.80 1.49 -17.72
N ASP A 63 10.61 0.23 -18.12
CA ASP A 63 9.96 -0.77 -17.27
C ASP A 63 10.98 -1.35 -16.27
N GLN A 64 10.76 -1.06 -14.99
CA GLN A 64 11.64 -1.51 -13.90
C GLN A 64 11.45 -3.00 -13.56
N ASN A 65 10.36 -3.61 -14.01
CA ASN A 65 10.06 -5.03 -13.75
C ASN A 65 10.42 -5.93 -14.94
N PHE A 66 10.87 -5.36 -16.06
CA PHE A 66 11.35 -6.13 -17.21
C PHE A 66 12.75 -6.73 -16.96
N PRO A 67 13.09 -7.92 -17.51
CA PRO A 67 14.39 -8.54 -17.30
C PRO A 67 15.59 -7.64 -17.60
N ASP A 68 16.34 -7.28 -16.55
CA ASP A 68 17.46 -6.34 -16.64
C ASP A 68 18.59 -6.84 -17.55
N GLU A 69 18.87 -8.15 -17.49
CA GLU A 69 19.98 -8.81 -18.17
C GLU A 69 19.78 -8.86 -19.69
N LEU A 70 18.55 -9.08 -20.15
CA LEU A 70 18.19 -9.07 -21.57
C LEU A 70 18.41 -7.67 -22.17
N LEU A 71 17.95 -6.62 -21.48
CA LEU A 71 18.11 -5.24 -21.94
C LEU A 71 19.58 -4.81 -21.97
N ASN A 72 20.39 -5.21 -21.00
CA ASN A 72 21.82 -4.88 -20.98
C ASN A 72 22.57 -5.58 -22.11
N ARG A 73 22.33 -6.89 -22.32
CA ARG A 73 22.91 -7.65 -23.45
C ARG A 73 22.53 -7.04 -24.80
N ALA A 74 21.28 -6.61 -24.95
CA ALA A 74 20.81 -5.94 -26.15
C ALA A 74 21.51 -4.60 -26.39
N ARG A 75 21.73 -3.80 -25.33
CA ARG A 75 22.49 -2.54 -25.42
C ARG A 75 23.96 -2.76 -25.76
N GLU A 76 24.62 -3.69 -25.08
CA GLU A 76 26.02 -4.05 -25.37
C GLU A 76 26.19 -4.50 -26.83
N TYR A 77 25.21 -5.24 -27.37
CA TYR A 77 25.20 -5.60 -28.78
C TYR A 77 25.04 -4.39 -29.72
N LEU A 78 24.18 -3.41 -29.35
CA LEU A 78 23.94 -2.20 -30.13
C LEU A 78 25.08 -1.15 -30.03
N GLU A 79 25.78 -1.05 -28.89
CA GLU A 79 26.88 -0.10 -28.66
C GLU A 79 28.18 -0.52 -29.37
N ASN A 80 28.41 -1.82 -29.55
CA ASN A 80 29.57 -2.37 -30.27
C ASN A 80 29.36 -2.36 -31.80
N GLU A 81 28.85 -1.24 -32.32
CA GLU A 81 28.34 -1.08 -33.70
C GLU A 81 29.43 -1.24 -34.78
N ASN A 82 30.71 -1.08 -34.41
CA ASN A 82 31.87 -1.01 -35.31
C ASN A 82 32.69 -2.30 -35.44
N ASP A 83 32.33 -3.38 -34.74
CA ASP A 83 33.08 -4.65 -34.83
C ASP A 83 32.55 -5.48 -36.03
N GLU A 84 33.36 -5.58 -37.08
CA GLU A 84 33.01 -6.37 -38.28
C GLU A 84 32.93 -7.88 -37.98
N GLN A 85 33.55 -8.35 -36.90
CA GLN A 85 33.53 -9.75 -36.43
C GLN A 85 32.38 -10.09 -35.46
N GLN A 86 31.40 -9.20 -35.29
CA GLN A 86 30.31 -9.43 -34.35
C GLN A 86 29.41 -10.60 -34.80
N ASP A 87 29.23 -11.55 -33.90
CA ASP A 87 28.51 -12.79 -34.14
C ASP A 87 27.02 -12.50 -34.42
N THR A 88 26.58 -12.69 -35.67
CA THR A 88 25.17 -12.49 -36.05
C THR A 88 24.26 -13.44 -35.25
N GLU A 89 24.81 -14.57 -34.80
CA GLU A 89 24.15 -15.52 -33.91
C GLU A 89 23.80 -14.90 -32.54
N LEU A 90 24.66 -14.05 -31.97
CA LEU A 90 24.40 -13.37 -30.71
C LEU A 90 23.20 -12.41 -30.84
N GLY A 91 23.20 -11.58 -31.88
CA GLY A 91 22.09 -10.67 -32.16
C GLY A 91 20.76 -11.40 -32.38
N GLN A 92 20.80 -12.52 -33.11
CA GLN A 92 19.63 -13.37 -33.31
C GLN A 92 19.17 -14.05 -32.02
N SER A 93 20.08 -14.48 -31.14
CA SER A 93 19.74 -15.06 -29.83
C SER A 93 18.99 -14.06 -28.95
N ILE A 94 19.47 -12.81 -28.90
CA ILE A 94 18.84 -11.73 -28.14
C ILE A 94 17.45 -11.45 -28.73
N TYR A 95 17.33 -11.39 -30.06
CA TYR A 95 16.03 -11.20 -30.71
C TYR A 95 15.07 -12.35 -30.44
N ARG A 96 15.54 -13.61 -30.46
CA ARG A 96 14.72 -14.78 -30.08
C ARG A 96 14.26 -14.68 -28.63
N GLU A 97 15.09 -14.20 -27.71
CA GLU A 97 14.68 -13.97 -26.32
C GLU A 97 13.59 -12.89 -26.22
N PHE A 98 13.66 -11.80 -26.99
CA PHE A 98 12.58 -10.80 -27.08
C PHE A 98 11.31 -11.37 -27.71
N GLU A 99 11.40 -12.14 -28.80
CA GLU A 99 10.24 -12.84 -29.36
C GLU A 99 9.67 -13.84 -28.35
N THR A 100 10.51 -14.52 -27.56
CA THR A 100 10.05 -15.38 -26.45
C THR A 100 9.28 -14.54 -25.44
N GLN A 101 9.74 -13.35 -25.05
CA GLN A 101 8.98 -12.45 -24.16
C GLN A 101 7.65 -12.02 -24.79
N LYS A 102 7.62 -11.75 -26.08
CA LYS A 102 6.40 -11.36 -26.80
C LYS A 102 5.42 -12.52 -26.94
N GLU A 103 5.89 -13.73 -27.23
CA GLU A 103 5.08 -14.95 -27.19
C GLU A 103 4.55 -15.21 -25.77
N LEU A 104 5.39 -15.01 -24.75
CA LEU A 104 4.97 -15.05 -23.37
C LEU A 104 3.91 -13.99 -23.06
N MET A 105 3.93 -12.80 -23.66
CA MET A 105 2.86 -11.80 -23.48
C MET A 105 1.52 -12.25 -24.09
N LEU A 106 1.57 -12.93 -25.23
CA LEU A 106 0.39 -13.36 -25.98
C LEU A 106 -0.26 -14.63 -25.39
N ASN A 107 0.58 -15.54 -24.87
CA ASN A 107 0.15 -16.84 -24.35
C ASN A 107 0.11 -16.88 -22.81
N SER A 108 0.87 -16.03 -22.12
CA SER A 108 1.00 -15.97 -20.68
C SER A 108 1.26 -14.51 -20.22
N SER A 109 2.00 -14.30 -19.13
CA SER A 109 2.49 -12.97 -18.75
C SER A 109 4.01 -12.83 -18.95
N ILE A 110 4.48 -11.65 -19.34
CA ILE A 110 5.92 -11.34 -19.40
C ILE A 110 6.58 -11.29 -18.01
N TYR A 111 5.77 -11.09 -16.97
CA TYR A 111 6.26 -10.97 -15.60
C TYR A 111 6.19 -12.34 -14.89
N PRO A 112 7.32 -12.91 -14.46
CA PRO A 112 7.37 -14.17 -13.73
C PRO A 112 6.46 -14.19 -12.49
N GLU A 113 6.35 -13.06 -11.81
CA GLU A 113 5.49 -12.87 -10.63
C GLU A 113 4.02 -13.13 -10.93
N VAL A 114 3.55 -12.66 -12.09
CA VAL A 114 2.17 -12.85 -12.54
C VAL A 114 1.98 -14.29 -12.99
N ARG A 115 2.89 -14.84 -13.79
CA ARG A 115 2.81 -16.25 -14.26
C ARG A 115 2.80 -17.26 -13.12
N ALA A 116 3.52 -16.98 -12.03
CA ALA A 116 3.60 -17.87 -10.88
C ALA A 116 2.22 -18.13 -10.24
N VAL A 117 1.29 -17.18 -10.33
CA VAL A 117 0.04 -17.19 -9.55
C VAL A 117 -1.22 -16.92 -10.37
N VAL A 118 -1.16 -16.40 -11.59
CA VAL A 118 -2.33 -16.12 -12.42
C VAL A 118 -2.45 -17.15 -13.54
N ASP A 119 -3.64 -17.72 -13.73
CA ASP A 119 -3.90 -18.67 -14.81
C ASP A 119 -4.01 -17.96 -16.17
N ASP A 120 -3.51 -18.62 -17.20
CA ASP A 120 -3.60 -18.25 -18.61
C ASP A 120 -4.86 -18.83 -19.30
N THR A 121 -5.70 -19.52 -18.53
CA THR A 121 -6.97 -20.10 -18.98
C THR A 121 -8.13 -19.65 -18.09
N ASP A 122 -9.35 -19.74 -18.63
CA ASP A 122 -10.56 -19.37 -17.90
C ASP A 122 -11.78 -20.20 -18.33
N ASP A 123 -12.70 -20.45 -17.40
CA ASP A 123 -14.03 -21.02 -17.67
C ASP A 123 -15.10 -19.93 -17.44
N PRO A 124 -15.68 -19.37 -18.52
CA PRO A 124 -16.74 -18.36 -18.44
C PRO A 124 -18.08 -18.86 -17.91
N THR A 125 -18.29 -20.17 -17.82
CA THR A 125 -19.56 -20.76 -17.38
C THR A 125 -19.68 -20.85 -15.86
N LEU A 126 -18.57 -20.68 -15.13
CA LEU A 126 -18.55 -20.75 -13.68
C LEU A 126 -19.40 -19.64 -13.04
N PRO A 127 -20.26 -19.98 -12.06
CA PRO A 127 -21.08 -18.99 -11.37
C PRO A 127 -20.22 -18.11 -10.46
N VAL A 128 -20.46 -16.79 -10.49
CA VAL A 128 -19.66 -15.81 -9.72
C VAL A 128 -20.51 -15.03 -8.71
N GLY A 129 -21.49 -14.24 -9.17
CA GLY A 129 -22.37 -13.46 -8.30
C GLY A 129 -23.53 -14.28 -7.72
N THR A 130 -23.24 -15.26 -6.87
CA THR A 130 -24.26 -16.17 -6.31
C THR A 130 -24.84 -15.64 -4.99
N PHE A 131 -25.98 -16.20 -4.56
CA PHE A 131 -26.55 -15.93 -3.23
C PHE A 131 -25.53 -16.17 -2.10
N ARG A 132 -24.71 -17.22 -2.21
CA ARG A 132 -23.68 -17.57 -1.22
C ARG A 132 -22.64 -16.47 -1.07
N VAL A 133 -22.23 -15.85 -2.18
CA VAL A 133 -21.28 -14.74 -2.16
C VAL A 133 -21.84 -13.55 -1.41
N PHE A 134 -23.09 -13.15 -1.69
CA PHE A 134 -23.70 -12.04 -0.96
C PHE A 134 -23.98 -12.38 0.50
N LEU A 135 -24.39 -13.62 0.82
CA LEU A 135 -24.57 -14.04 2.21
C LEU A 135 -23.25 -13.97 2.99
N LEU A 136 -22.20 -14.65 2.52
CA LEU A 136 -20.90 -14.68 3.18
C LEU A 136 -20.23 -13.31 3.18
N GLY A 137 -20.23 -12.62 2.05
CA GLY A 137 -19.67 -11.29 1.90
C GLY A 137 -20.34 -10.27 2.83
N THR A 138 -21.67 -10.31 2.99
CA THR A 138 -22.39 -9.47 3.96
C THR A 138 -21.98 -9.80 5.39
N THR A 139 -21.95 -11.08 5.75
CA THR A 139 -21.58 -11.50 7.11
C THR A 139 -20.16 -11.07 7.46
N PHE A 140 -19.19 -11.32 6.58
CA PHE A 140 -17.81 -10.91 6.79
C PHE A 140 -17.63 -9.39 6.75
N ALA A 141 -18.35 -8.67 5.90
CA ALA A 141 -18.33 -7.21 5.89
C ALA A 141 -18.82 -6.62 7.21
N ILE A 142 -19.94 -7.13 7.77
CA ILE A 142 -20.48 -6.66 9.05
C ILE A 142 -19.53 -6.97 10.20
N ILE A 143 -19.10 -8.24 10.32
CA ILE A 143 -18.24 -8.68 11.42
C ILE A 143 -16.86 -8.00 11.34
N GLY A 144 -16.25 -8.01 10.16
CA GLY A 144 -14.92 -7.44 9.95
C GLY A 144 -14.90 -5.94 10.18
N THR A 145 -15.83 -5.20 9.57
CA THR A 145 -15.93 -3.74 9.78
C THR A 145 -16.25 -3.41 11.23
N GLY A 146 -17.15 -4.18 11.87
CA GLY A 146 -17.53 -3.95 13.26
C GLY A 146 -16.37 -4.15 14.22
N LEU A 147 -15.62 -5.24 14.06
CA LEU A 147 -14.42 -5.52 14.88
C LEU A 147 -13.31 -4.51 14.62
N GLU A 148 -13.02 -4.20 13.36
CA GLU A 148 -12.01 -3.21 12.99
C GLU A 148 -12.35 -1.83 13.59
N GLN A 149 -13.60 -1.39 13.46
CA GLN A 149 -14.05 -0.12 14.02
C GLN A 149 -14.03 -0.13 15.55
N PHE A 150 -14.44 -1.23 16.20
CA PHE A 150 -14.43 -1.38 17.64
C PHE A 150 -13.02 -1.27 18.21
N PHE A 151 -12.08 -2.04 17.66
CA PHE A 151 -10.69 -2.02 18.10
C PHE A 151 -9.90 -0.81 17.58
N SER A 152 -10.50 0.02 16.72
CA SER A 152 -9.78 1.11 16.08
C SER A 152 -9.22 2.14 17.07
N LEU A 153 -9.93 2.32 18.18
CA LEU A 153 -9.66 3.26 19.27
C LEU A 153 -8.74 2.68 20.36
N ARG A 154 -8.43 1.38 20.30
CA ARG A 154 -7.69 0.67 21.35
C ARG A 154 -6.18 0.73 21.14
N MET A 155 -5.42 0.62 22.23
CA MET A 155 -3.97 0.46 22.21
C MET A 155 -3.55 -0.80 23.01
N PRO A 156 -2.85 -1.77 22.40
CA PRO A 156 -2.51 -1.84 20.97
C PRO A 156 -3.76 -2.04 20.08
N PRO A 157 -3.72 -1.59 18.81
CA PRO A 157 -4.80 -1.85 17.86
C PRO A 157 -4.85 -3.34 17.51
N ILE A 158 -6.07 -3.85 17.30
CA ILE A 158 -6.30 -5.20 16.78
C ILE A 158 -6.92 -5.03 15.40
N GLY A 159 -6.25 -5.53 14.37
CA GLY A 159 -6.72 -5.47 12.99
C GLY A 159 -6.99 -6.86 12.42
N LEU A 160 -7.98 -6.97 11.55
CA LEU A 160 -8.29 -8.22 10.85
C LEU A 160 -7.73 -8.20 9.44
N SER A 161 -6.93 -9.22 9.10
CA SER A 161 -6.47 -9.40 7.73
C SER A 161 -7.59 -9.97 6.86
N THR A 162 -7.71 -9.48 5.62
CA THR A 162 -8.66 -10.01 4.64
C THR A 162 -8.32 -11.43 4.18
N PHE A 163 -7.07 -11.88 4.37
CA PHE A 163 -6.68 -13.27 4.17
C PHE A 163 -7.45 -14.24 5.08
N ILE A 164 -7.86 -13.80 6.28
CA ILE A 164 -8.71 -14.60 7.18
C ILE A 164 -10.06 -14.89 6.51
N VAL A 165 -10.63 -13.91 5.82
CA VAL A 165 -11.89 -14.10 5.07
C VAL A 165 -11.70 -15.10 3.94
N GLN A 166 -10.61 -15.04 3.19
CA GLN A 166 -10.33 -16.04 2.15
C GLN A 166 -10.25 -17.45 2.72
N ILE A 167 -9.58 -17.63 3.85
CA ILE A 167 -9.44 -18.94 4.52
C ILE A 167 -10.79 -19.45 5.03
N LEU A 168 -11.61 -18.59 5.64
CA LEU A 168 -12.90 -18.98 6.21
C LEU A 168 -14.00 -19.14 5.15
N ALA A 169 -13.96 -18.37 4.06
CA ALA A 169 -14.94 -18.46 2.98
C ALA A 169 -14.91 -19.83 2.28
N LEU A 170 -13.77 -20.50 2.18
CA LEU A 170 -13.68 -21.80 1.52
C LEU A 170 -14.46 -22.93 2.22
N PRO A 171 -14.21 -23.26 3.51
CA PRO A 171 -14.94 -24.32 4.20
C PRO A 171 -16.42 -23.97 4.35
N VAL A 172 -16.75 -22.72 4.70
CA VAL A 172 -18.16 -22.30 4.85
C VAL A 172 -18.87 -22.30 3.50
N GLY A 173 -18.22 -21.84 2.43
CA GLY A 173 -18.76 -21.87 1.07
C GLY A 173 -19.03 -23.29 0.57
N LYS A 174 -18.11 -24.23 0.82
CA LYS A 174 -18.31 -25.66 0.53
C LYS A 174 -19.45 -26.29 1.34
N LEU A 175 -19.58 -25.93 2.61
CA LEU A 175 -20.71 -26.36 3.45
C LEU A 175 -22.04 -25.83 2.91
N LEU A 176 -22.12 -24.54 2.56
CA LEU A 176 -23.29 -23.94 1.94
C LEU A 176 -23.62 -24.58 0.59
N ALA A 177 -22.62 -24.91 -0.23
CA ALA A 177 -22.82 -25.63 -1.48
C ALA A 177 -23.35 -27.06 -1.28
N LYS A 178 -23.13 -27.67 -0.11
CA LYS A 178 -23.68 -28.97 0.24
C LYS A 178 -25.10 -28.87 0.81
N TRP A 179 -25.42 -27.79 1.53
CA TRP A 179 -26.67 -27.67 2.30
C TRP A 179 -27.76 -26.86 1.59
N LEU A 180 -27.41 -25.87 0.77
CA LEU A 180 -28.41 -25.03 0.12
C LEU A 180 -29.14 -25.80 -0.99
N PRO A 181 -30.47 -25.59 -1.14
CA PRO A 181 -31.25 -26.27 -2.14
C PRO A 181 -30.89 -25.77 -3.55
N THR A 182 -30.81 -26.70 -4.50
CA THR A 182 -30.60 -26.43 -5.93
C THR A 182 -31.89 -26.02 -6.67
N ARG A 183 -33.02 -25.89 -5.93
CA ARG A 183 -34.31 -25.49 -6.49
C ARG A 183 -34.20 -24.11 -7.14
N ARG A 184 -34.75 -23.98 -8.34
CA ARG A 184 -34.87 -22.70 -9.04
C ARG A 184 -36.09 -21.96 -8.51
N PHE A 185 -35.87 -20.76 -8.01
CA PHE A 185 -36.90 -19.83 -7.60
C PHE A 185 -37.10 -18.82 -8.73
N ARG A 186 -38.36 -18.57 -9.07
CA ARG A 186 -38.72 -17.54 -10.05
C ARG A 186 -39.24 -16.33 -9.29
N VAL A 187 -38.47 -15.24 -9.27
CA VAL A 187 -38.92 -13.96 -8.73
C VAL A 187 -38.97 -12.98 -9.90
N LEU A 188 -40.18 -12.46 -10.16
CA LEU A 188 -40.50 -11.69 -11.37
C LEU A 188 -40.17 -12.50 -12.66
N SER A 189 -39.44 -11.90 -13.61
CA SER A 189 -39.04 -12.56 -14.86
C SER A 189 -37.67 -13.24 -14.79
N GLN A 190 -37.01 -13.27 -13.62
CA GLN A 190 -35.68 -13.86 -13.46
C GLN A 190 -35.75 -15.17 -12.66
N GLU A 191 -35.10 -16.20 -13.16
CA GLU A 191 -34.87 -17.45 -12.43
C GLU A 191 -33.55 -17.32 -11.66
N PHE A 192 -33.58 -17.56 -10.35
CA PHE A 192 -32.36 -17.66 -9.54
C PHE A 192 -32.38 -18.95 -8.71
N THR A 193 -31.20 -19.46 -8.39
CA THR A 193 -31.02 -20.61 -7.51
C THR A 193 -30.16 -20.21 -6.33
N LEU A 194 -30.47 -20.75 -5.14
CA LEU A 194 -29.64 -20.56 -3.96
C LEU A 194 -28.33 -21.34 -4.05
N ASN A 195 -28.30 -22.41 -4.86
CA ASN A 195 -27.14 -23.26 -5.07
C ASN A 195 -26.97 -23.57 -6.56
N PRO A 196 -26.17 -22.76 -7.29
CA PRO A 196 -25.93 -22.97 -8.72
C PRO A 196 -24.96 -24.10 -9.04
N GLY A 197 -24.26 -24.65 -8.04
CA GLY A 197 -23.25 -25.69 -8.24
C GLY A 197 -22.18 -25.69 -7.15
N PRO A 198 -21.08 -26.44 -7.33
CA PRO A 198 -19.95 -26.45 -6.39
C PRO A 198 -19.40 -25.04 -6.11
N PHE A 199 -18.93 -24.81 -4.89
CA PHE A 199 -18.26 -23.57 -4.53
C PHE A 199 -16.91 -23.47 -5.25
N ASN A 200 -16.67 -22.36 -5.96
CA ASN A 200 -15.50 -22.19 -6.82
C ASN A 200 -14.61 -20.99 -6.40
N GLN A 201 -13.45 -20.89 -7.04
CA GLN A 201 -12.45 -19.85 -6.76
C GLN A 201 -12.95 -18.43 -7.07
N LYS A 202 -13.78 -18.22 -8.11
CA LYS A 202 -14.33 -16.89 -8.44
C LYS A 202 -15.30 -16.40 -7.37
N GLU A 203 -16.14 -17.28 -6.84
CA GLU A 203 -17.00 -16.96 -5.68
C GLU A 203 -16.15 -16.56 -4.46
N GLN A 204 -15.06 -17.30 -4.18
CA GLN A 204 -14.18 -17.01 -3.05
C GLN A 204 -13.45 -15.67 -3.19
N ILE A 205 -12.90 -15.36 -4.37
CA ILE A 205 -12.22 -14.08 -4.63
C ILE A 205 -13.21 -12.91 -4.56
N LEU A 206 -14.44 -13.08 -5.07
CA LEU A 206 -15.44 -12.02 -4.98
C LEU A 206 -15.83 -11.71 -3.51
N ILE A 207 -15.92 -12.73 -2.64
CA ILE A 207 -16.10 -12.52 -1.19
C ILE A 207 -14.89 -11.79 -0.59
N ALA A 208 -13.68 -12.14 -1.01
CA ALA A 208 -12.46 -11.47 -0.54
C ALA A 208 -12.41 -10.00 -0.97
N MET A 209 -12.85 -9.68 -2.18
CA MET A 209 -12.96 -8.29 -2.65
C MET A 209 -13.96 -7.50 -1.80
N MET A 210 -15.09 -8.09 -1.41
CA MET A 210 -16.04 -7.46 -0.47
C MET A 210 -15.38 -7.20 0.89
N ALA A 211 -14.49 -8.08 1.36
CA ALA A 211 -13.72 -7.83 2.59
C ALA A 211 -12.64 -6.74 2.41
N ASN A 212 -11.94 -6.73 1.27
CA ASN A 212 -10.91 -5.74 0.96
C ASN A 212 -11.42 -4.30 1.03
N VAL A 213 -12.56 -4.03 0.40
CA VAL A 213 -13.13 -2.67 0.40
C VAL A 213 -13.73 -2.23 1.74
N THR A 214 -14.00 -3.17 2.65
CA THR A 214 -14.66 -2.89 3.92
C THR A 214 -13.68 -2.71 5.08
N PHE A 215 -12.62 -3.53 5.15
CA PHE A 215 -11.59 -3.43 6.20
C PHE A 215 -10.18 -3.86 5.75
N GLY A 216 -9.93 -4.04 4.44
CA GLY A 216 -8.60 -4.41 3.92
C GLY A 216 -7.69 -3.23 3.56
N GLY A 217 -8.22 -2.01 3.49
CA GLY A 217 -7.46 -0.80 3.18
C GLY A 217 -6.60 -0.30 4.35
N SER A 218 -5.54 0.44 4.04
CA SER A 218 -4.70 1.09 5.06
C SER A 218 -5.41 2.25 5.79
N ALA A 219 -6.49 2.77 5.20
CA ALA A 219 -7.43 3.65 5.86
C ALA A 219 -8.57 2.84 6.49
N ILE A 220 -8.79 3.04 7.79
CA ILE A 220 -9.75 2.28 8.59
C ILE A 220 -11.16 2.74 8.25
N GLY A 221 -11.99 1.79 7.80
CA GLY A 221 -13.45 1.95 7.70
C GLY A 221 -13.91 3.26 7.08
N ALA A 222 -14.98 3.83 7.63
CA ALA A 222 -15.54 5.10 7.18
C ALA A 222 -14.77 6.30 7.73
N TYR A 223 -14.01 7.01 6.90
CA TYR A 223 -13.13 8.10 7.34
C TYR A 223 -13.83 9.21 8.13
N ILE A 224 -15.10 9.49 7.82
CA ILE A 224 -15.93 10.45 8.56
C ILE A 224 -15.95 10.16 10.07
N VAL A 225 -15.82 8.89 10.47
CA VAL A 225 -15.76 8.49 11.87
C VAL A 225 -14.62 9.19 12.62
N SER A 226 -13.45 9.34 12.02
CA SER A 226 -12.33 10.07 12.64
C SER A 226 -12.65 11.55 12.86
N ILE A 227 -13.37 12.18 11.93
CA ILE A 227 -13.85 13.57 12.07
C ILE A 227 -14.87 13.65 13.21
N ILE A 228 -15.84 12.73 13.25
CA ILE A 228 -16.85 12.69 14.32
C ILE A 228 -16.20 12.53 15.70
N GLN A 229 -15.22 11.64 15.83
CA GLN A 229 -14.50 11.42 17.09
C GLN A 229 -13.79 12.69 17.57
N VAL A 230 -13.06 13.36 16.67
CA VAL A 230 -12.29 14.58 17.00
C VAL A 230 -13.20 15.79 17.26
N LEU A 231 -14.31 15.92 16.55
CA LEU A 231 -15.27 16.99 16.81
C LEU A 231 -16.03 16.74 18.12
N LYS A 232 -16.56 15.52 18.34
CA LYS A 232 -17.51 15.25 19.44
C LYS A 232 -16.89 15.22 20.83
N LEU A 233 -15.67 14.71 20.97
CA LEU A 233 -15.05 14.46 22.27
C LEU A 233 -14.45 15.74 22.86
N ASP A 234 -14.69 15.98 24.15
CA ASP A 234 -14.22 17.16 24.89
C ASP A 234 -12.69 17.17 25.10
N VAL A 235 -12.03 15.99 24.99
CA VAL A 235 -10.55 15.86 24.99
C VAL A 235 -9.91 16.47 23.74
N PHE A 236 -10.71 16.70 22.69
CA PHE A 236 -10.28 17.26 21.41
C PHE A 236 -10.91 18.65 21.19
N TYR A 237 -11.97 18.77 20.35
CA TYR A 237 -12.64 20.05 20.08
C TYR A 237 -13.95 20.26 20.87
N GLY A 238 -14.64 19.20 21.30
CA GLY A 238 -15.91 19.33 22.04
C GLY A 238 -17.09 19.96 21.27
N GLU A 239 -17.04 19.97 19.94
CA GLU A 239 -18.06 20.54 19.06
C GLU A 239 -19.27 19.63 18.86
N LYS A 240 -20.33 19.86 19.63
CA LYS A 240 -21.49 18.95 19.71
C LYS A 240 -22.61 19.27 18.71
N ASN A 241 -22.67 20.45 18.09
CA ASN A 241 -23.79 20.82 17.22
C ASN A 241 -23.70 20.08 15.88
N LEU A 242 -22.54 20.18 15.22
CA LEU A 242 -22.30 19.48 13.96
C LEU A 242 -22.13 17.97 14.20
N SER A 243 -21.33 17.58 15.20
CA SER A 243 -20.95 16.19 15.40
C SER A 243 -22.12 15.29 15.82
N ASN A 244 -23.21 15.82 16.40
CA ASN A 244 -24.38 15.02 16.78
C ASN A 244 -25.44 14.96 15.68
N SER A 245 -25.29 15.70 14.58
CA SER A 245 -26.27 15.70 13.49
C SER A 245 -26.18 14.42 12.65
N ILE A 246 -27.06 13.45 12.94
CA ILE A 246 -27.12 12.18 12.21
C ILE A 246 -27.33 12.36 10.70
N PRO A 247 -28.20 13.27 10.21
CA PRO A 247 -28.36 13.45 8.76
C PRO A 247 -27.08 13.94 8.09
N TRP A 248 -26.33 14.86 8.71
CA TRP A 248 -25.02 15.30 8.20
C TRP A 248 -24.02 14.14 8.13
N GLN A 249 -23.95 13.32 9.18
CA GLN A 249 -23.07 12.15 9.23
C GLN A 249 -23.40 11.17 8.10
N ILE A 250 -24.67 10.87 7.85
CA ILE A 250 -25.10 9.92 6.82
C ILE A 250 -24.82 10.46 5.41
N LEU A 251 -25.17 11.72 5.12
CA LEU A 251 -24.93 12.31 3.79
C LEU A 251 -23.44 12.41 3.48
N THR A 252 -22.65 12.85 4.47
CA THR A 252 -21.19 12.95 4.34
C THR A 252 -20.55 11.56 4.23
N LEU A 253 -21.06 10.55 4.94
CA LEU A 253 -20.63 9.16 4.79
C LEU A 253 -20.87 8.65 3.36
N ILE A 254 -22.09 8.76 2.85
CA ILE A 254 -22.45 8.23 1.53
C ILE A 254 -21.65 8.92 0.43
N SER A 255 -21.53 10.25 0.48
CA SER A 255 -20.78 10.99 -0.52
C SER A 255 -19.30 10.61 -0.54
N THR A 256 -18.65 10.56 0.63
CA THR A 256 -17.21 10.28 0.72
C THR A 256 -16.85 8.88 0.24
N GLN A 257 -17.68 7.88 0.56
CA GLN A 257 -17.46 6.48 0.16
C GLN A 257 -17.57 6.23 -1.35
N PHE A 258 -18.24 7.13 -2.08
CA PHE A 258 -18.58 6.92 -3.48
C PHE A 258 -17.88 7.87 -4.47
N ILE A 259 -17.40 9.04 -4.03
CA ILE A 259 -16.62 9.92 -4.90
C ILE A 259 -15.38 9.21 -5.44
N GLY A 260 -14.67 8.44 -4.59
CA GLY A 260 -13.50 7.66 -5.01
C GLY A 260 -13.83 6.59 -6.05
N TYR A 261 -14.98 5.92 -5.88
CA TYR A 261 -15.46 4.89 -6.81
C TYR A 261 -15.78 5.48 -8.18
N GLY A 262 -16.44 6.65 -8.19
CA GLY A 262 -16.70 7.40 -9.41
C GLY A 262 -15.41 7.77 -10.16
N CYS A 263 -14.37 8.20 -9.41
CA CYS A 263 -13.05 8.52 -9.97
C CYS A 263 -12.30 7.29 -10.50
N ALA A 264 -12.46 6.12 -9.86
CA ALA A 264 -11.79 4.88 -10.26
C ALA A 264 -12.17 4.43 -11.67
N GLY A 265 -13.41 4.71 -12.10
CA GLY A 265 -13.88 4.43 -13.46
C GLY A 265 -13.09 5.16 -14.55
N LEU A 266 -12.47 6.31 -14.22
CA LEU A 266 -11.68 7.13 -15.14
C LEU A 266 -10.25 6.58 -15.33
N VAL A 267 -9.74 5.78 -14.39
CA VAL A 267 -8.34 5.31 -14.39
C VAL A 267 -8.16 3.87 -14.88
N ARG A 268 -9.23 3.12 -15.13
CA ARG A 268 -9.16 1.70 -15.56
C ARG A 268 -8.23 1.47 -16.75
N ARG A 269 -8.28 2.35 -17.75
CA ARG A 269 -7.41 2.31 -18.94
C ARG A 269 -5.92 2.47 -18.62
N PHE A 270 -5.59 3.22 -17.57
CA PHE A 270 -4.20 3.49 -17.19
C PHE A 270 -3.66 2.50 -16.17
N LEU A 271 -4.52 1.97 -15.29
CA LEU A 271 -4.12 1.22 -14.11
C LEU A 271 -4.50 -0.26 -14.12
N VAL A 272 -5.53 -0.65 -14.88
CA VAL A 272 -6.08 -2.02 -14.83
C VAL A 272 -5.73 -2.80 -16.11
N TYR A 273 -6.02 -2.24 -17.28
CA TYR A 273 -5.83 -2.95 -18.55
C TYR A 273 -4.36 -3.16 -18.94
N PRO A 274 -3.44 -2.19 -18.76
CA PRO A 274 -2.06 -2.39 -19.18
C PRO A 274 -1.38 -3.56 -18.45
N PRO A 275 -0.61 -4.41 -19.15
CA PRO A 275 0.09 -5.54 -18.53
C PRO A 275 1.21 -5.10 -17.58
N SER A 276 1.85 -3.94 -17.84
CA SER A 276 2.91 -3.37 -16.99
C SER A 276 2.46 -2.91 -15.61
N MET A 277 1.15 -2.75 -15.41
CA MET A 277 0.57 -2.46 -14.10
C MET A 277 0.32 -3.77 -13.36
N ILE A 278 1.33 -4.26 -12.64
CA ILE A 278 1.34 -5.61 -12.05
C ILE A 278 0.42 -5.73 -10.83
N TRP A 279 0.39 -4.73 -9.95
CA TRP A 279 -0.28 -4.74 -8.65
C TRP A 279 0.14 -5.92 -7.76
N PRO A 280 1.37 -5.93 -7.20
CA PRO A 280 1.91 -7.09 -6.49
C PRO A 280 1.04 -7.58 -5.31
N LYS A 281 0.38 -6.69 -4.56
CA LYS A 281 -0.58 -7.08 -3.50
C LYS A 281 -1.76 -7.92 -4.01
N ALA A 282 -2.23 -7.69 -5.24
CA ALA A 282 -3.29 -8.50 -5.84
C ALA A 282 -2.80 -9.95 -6.06
N LEU A 283 -1.55 -10.13 -6.45
CA LEU A 283 -0.95 -11.46 -6.69
C LEU A 283 -0.94 -12.32 -5.43
N ALA A 284 -0.64 -11.74 -4.25
CA ALA A 284 -0.67 -12.47 -2.99
C ALA A 284 -2.07 -13.01 -2.63
N ASN A 285 -3.14 -12.29 -2.98
CA ASN A 285 -4.53 -12.73 -2.80
C ASN A 285 -4.88 -13.92 -3.70
N ILE A 286 -4.42 -13.89 -4.95
CA ILE A 286 -4.64 -14.99 -5.90
C ILE A 286 -3.86 -16.22 -5.46
N ALA A 287 -2.61 -16.05 -5.05
CA ALA A 287 -1.75 -17.13 -4.56
C ALA A 287 -2.35 -17.86 -3.35
N LEU A 288 -2.91 -17.12 -2.40
CA LEU A 288 -3.60 -17.71 -1.25
C LEU A 288 -4.82 -18.52 -1.70
N THR A 289 -5.64 -17.93 -2.57
CA THR A 289 -6.85 -18.61 -3.04
C THR A 289 -6.51 -19.89 -3.82
N LYS A 290 -5.47 -19.88 -4.64
CA LYS A 290 -4.95 -21.06 -5.33
C LYS A 290 -4.40 -22.09 -4.36
N ALA A 291 -3.64 -21.70 -3.34
CA ALA A 291 -3.12 -22.62 -2.34
C ALA A 291 -4.23 -23.34 -1.54
N LEU A 292 -5.37 -22.66 -1.34
CA LEU A 292 -6.52 -23.20 -0.62
C LEU A 292 -7.42 -24.09 -1.50
N ASN A 293 -7.55 -23.77 -2.79
CA ASN A 293 -8.23 -24.63 -3.76
C ASN A 293 -7.27 -25.71 -4.28
N LYS A 294 -7.79 -26.81 -4.82
CA LYS A 294 -6.89 -27.78 -5.49
C LYS A 294 -6.41 -27.12 -6.78
N ASP A 295 -5.09 -26.91 -6.92
CA ASP A 295 -4.50 -26.47 -8.19
C ASP A 295 -4.87 -27.47 -9.29
N ASN A 296 -5.52 -27.00 -10.35
CA ASN A 296 -5.89 -27.81 -11.52
C ASN A 296 -4.64 -28.09 -12.39
N GLY A 297 -3.64 -28.81 -11.88
CA GLY A 297 -2.58 -29.40 -12.72
C GLY A 297 -1.12 -29.22 -12.27
N HIS A 298 -0.78 -28.23 -11.42
CA HIS A 298 0.61 -27.96 -11.01
C HIS A 298 0.99 -28.43 -9.60
N SER A 299 0.06 -29.05 -8.87
CA SER A 299 0.31 -29.45 -7.48
C SER A 299 1.29 -30.63 -7.33
N GLU A 300 1.50 -31.42 -8.39
CA GLU A 300 2.29 -32.64 -8.36
C GLU A 300 3.73 -32.46 -8.84
N ASP A 301 4.07 -31.31 -9.44
CA ASP A 301 5.42 -31.07 -9.96
C ASP A 301 6.42 -30.99 -8.80
N THR A 302 7.41 -31.88 -8.83
CA THR A 302 8.49 -31.88 -7.85
C THR A 302 9.44 -30.74 -8.18
N VAL A 303 9.58 -29.79 -7.27
CA VAL A 303 10.38 -28.59 -7.49
C VAL A 303 11.63 -28.66 -6.63
N HIS A 304 12.82 -28.76 -7.25
CA HIS A 304 14.10 -28.86 -6.54
C HIS A 304 14.11 -29.95 -5.43
N GLY A 305 13.48 -31.10 -5.68
CA GLY A 305 13.35 -32.19 -4.71
C GLY A 305 12.21 -32.04 -3.68
N TRP A 306 11.53 -30.89 -3.64
CA TRP A 306 10.35 -30.68 -2.80
C TRP A 306 9.10 -31.25 -3.46
N LYS A 307 8.45 -32.22 -2.78
CA LYS A 307 7.21 -32.88 -3.23
C LYS A 307 5.94 -32.35 -2.55
N MET A 308 6.04 -31.26 -1.80
CA MET A 308 4.96 -30.80 -0.94
C MET A 308 3.92 -29.99 -1.73
N SER A 309 2.62 -30.26 -1.54
CA SER A 309 1.58 -29.43 -2.15
C SER A 309 1.55 -28.02 -1.53
N ARG A 310 1.07 -27.01 -2.28
CA ARG A 310 0.89 -25.64 -1.78
C ARG A 310 0.03 -25.60 -0.52
N TYR A 311 -1.04 -26.39 -0.46
CA TYR A 311 -1.92 -26.51 0.70
C TYR A 311 -1.20 -27.06 1.95
N LYS A 312 -0.40 -28.13 1.80
CA LYS A 312 0.33 -28.70 2.94
C LYS A 312 1.41 -27.74 3.44
N PHE A 313 2.11 -27.07 2.52
CA PHE A 313 3.08 -26.02 2.88
C PHE A 313 2.42 -24.87 3.62
N PHE A 314 1.26 -24.40 3.14
CA PHE A 314 0.45 -23.38 3.78
C PHE A 314 0.11 -23.75 5.23
N LEU A 315 -0.42 -24.97 5.47
CA LEU A 315 -0.80 -25.40 6.82
C LEU A 315 0.39 -25.47 7.78
N ILE A 316 1.54 -25.97 7.33
CA ILE A 316 2.74 -26.05 8.16
C ILE A 316 3.18 -24.64 8.56
N CYS A 317 3.35 -23.74 7.58
CA CYS A 317 3.79 -22.37 7.85
C CYS A 317 2.79 -21.62 8.74
N PHE A 318 1.50 -21.79 8.48
CA PHE A 318 0.43 -21.21 9.27
C PHE A 318 0.49 -21.69 10.73
N THR A 319 0.53 -23.00 10.96
CA THR A 319 0.56 -23.56 12.33
C THR A 319 1.84 -23.20 13.06
N SER A 320 3.00 -23.27 12.41
CA SER A 320 4.28 -22.87 13.00
C SER A 320 4.27 -21.42 13.43
N MET A 321 3.81 -20.51 12.56
CA MET A 321 3.74 -19.09 12.88
C MET A 321 2.66 -18.79 13.94
N PHE A 322 1.54 -19.50 13.91
CA PHE A 322 0.47 -19.35 14.91
C PHE A 322 1.03 -19.52 16.33
N PHE A 323 1.84 -20.55 16.57
CA PHE A 323 2.48 -20.77 17.87
C PHE A 323 3.67 -19.84 18.11
N TYR A 324 4.51 -19.61 17.08
CA TYR A 324 5.67 -18.73 17.21
C TYR A 324 5.27 -17.32 17.63
N PHE A 325 4.14 -16.79 17.13
CA PHE A 325 3.67 -15.44 17.45
C PHE A 325 3.44 -15.19 18.95
N TRP A 326 3.12 -16.22 19.74
CA TRP A 326 2.99 -16.12 21.20
C TRP A 326 4.32 -15.82 21.90
N ILE A 327 5.43 -16.24 21.30
CA ILE A 327 6.76 -16.10 21.87
C ILE A 327 7.13 -14.62 22.00
N PRO A 328 7.23 -13.82 20.92
CA PRO A 328 7.60 -12.41 21.05
C PRO A 328 6.48 -11.53 21.61
N ASN A 329 5.19 -11.92 21.54
CA ASN A 329 4.10 -11.02 21.94
C ASN A 329 3.53 -11.27 23.36
N TYR A 330 3.81 -12.42 23.96
CA TYR A 330 3.26 -12.76 25.29
C TYR A 330 4.31 -13.39 26.22
N LEU A 331 4.95 -14.47 25.77
CA LEU A 331 5.87 -15.24 26.62
C LEU A 331 7.19 -14.50 26.87
N PHE A 332 7.73 -13.82 25.86
CA PHE A 332 9.01 -13.10 25.90
C PHE A 332 8.94 -11.80 25.08
N LYS A 333 8.32 -10.77 25.65
CA LYS A 333 8.03 -9.47 25.03
C LYS A 333 9.26 -8.73 24.54
N ALA A 334 10.43 -8.91 25.15
CA ALA A 334 11.65 -8.26 24.65
C ALA A 334 12.07 -8.72 23.25
N LEU A 335 11.55 -9.84 22.73
CA LEU A 335 11.83 -10.28 21.34
C LEU A 335 11.01 -9.49 20.30
N TYR A 336 9.92 -8.82 20.70
CA TYR A 336 9.11 -7.98 19.83
C TYR A 336 9.89 -6.76 19.33
N LEU A 337 10.53 -6.02 20.24
CA LEU A 337 11.52 -4.98 19.94
C LEU A 337 12.80 -5.33 20.70
N PHE A 338 13.66 -6.11 20.05
CA PHE A 338 14.88 -6.69 20.63
C PHE A 338 16.01 -5.67 20.75
N ASN A 339 15.79 -4.67 21.59
CA ASN A 339 16.70 -3.53 21.74
C ASN A 339 17.84 -3.78 22.74
N TRP A 340 18.57 -4.88 22.55
CA TRP A 340 19.69 -5.28 23.40
C TRP A 340 20.81 -4.23 23.58
N PRO A 341 21.13 -3.34 22.60
CA PRO A 341 22.16 -2.33 22.81
C PRO A 341 21.83 -1.40 23.98
N THR A 342 20.56 -0.99 24.11
CA THR A 342 20.12 -0.13 25.22
C THR A 342 20.15 -0.82 26.58
N TRP A 343 20.17 -2.15 26.63
CA TRP A 343 20.22 -2.90 27.89
C TRP A 343 21.64 -2.96 28.49
N ILE A 344 22.67 -2.75 27.66
CA ILE A 344 24.06 -2.69 28.12
C ILE A 344 24.28 -1.51 29.06
N SER A 345 23.67 -0.36 28.73
CA SER A 345 23.76 0.86 29.53
C SER A 345 22.40 1.59 29.56
N PRO A 346 21.46 1.14 30.39
CA PRO A 346 20.06 1.60 30.36
C PRO A 346 19.87 3.08 30.67
N GLY A 347 20.82 3.71 31.37
CA GLY A 347 20.79 5.14 31.71
C GLY A 347 21.45 6.08 30.70
N ASN A 348 22.06 5.57 29.63
CA ASN A 348 22.76 6.41 28.65
C ASN A 348 21.77 6.97 27.61
N VAL A 349 21.51 8.27 27.70
CA VAL A 349 20.57 8.98 26.81
C VAL A 349 21.05 8.95 25.36
N THR A 350 22.33 9.18 25.09
CA THR A 350 22.89 9.16 23.72
C THR A 350 22.71 7.80 23.06
N LEU A 351 22.95 6.72 23.82
CA LEU A 351 22.72 5.36 23.35
C LEU A 351 21.24 5.11 23.05
N ALA A 352 20.33 5.59 23.91
CA ALA A 352 18.89 5.50 23.68
C ALA A 352 18.45 6.34 22.46
N LEU A 353 19.04 7.49 22.20
CA LEU A 353 18.71 8.32 21.03
C LEU A 353 19.09 7.65 19.70
N ILE A 354 20.24 6.96 19.66
CA ILE A 354 20.75 6.33 18.42
C ILE A 354 20.16 4.93 18.22
N ALA A 355 20.30 4.05 19.22
CA ALA A 355 19.92 2.65 19.12
C ALA A 355 18.48 2.38 19.62
N GLY A 356 17.86 3.32 20.32
CA GLY A 356 16.49 3.22 20.84
C GLY A 356 15.44 2.86 19.79
N SER A 357 14.63 1.84 20.06
CA SER A 357 13.54 1.39 19.20
C SER A 357 12.19 2.03 19.55
N THR A 358 12.10 2.86 20.58
CA THR A 358 10.86 3.57 20.94
C THR A 358 10.97 5.09 20.98
N CYS A 359 12.04 5.66 21.52
CA CYS A 359 12.27 7.10 21.46
C CYS A 359 13.36 7.50 20.46
N GLY A 360 14.25 6.56 20.12
CA GLY A 360 15.40 6.79 19.24
C GLY A 360 15.17 6.49 17.75
N LEU A 361 16.30 6.43 17.03
CA LEU A 361 16.37 6.18 15.58
C LEU A 361 16.33 4.68 15.20
N GLY A 362 16.51 3.77 16.17
CA GLY A 362 16.40 2.33 15.94
C GLY A 362 17.59 1.69 15.24
N LEU A 363 18.80 2.26 15.36
CA LEU A 363 19.99 1.64 14.78
C LEU A 363 20.41 0.41 15.59
N ASN A 364 19.96 -0.77 15.17
CA ASN A 364 20.23 -2.04 15.84
C ASN A 364 20.43 -3.17 14.82
N PRO A 365 21.53 -3.93 14.84
CA PRO A 365 21.77 -5.04 13.91
C PRO A 365 20.69 -6.13 13.87
N LEU A 366 20.01 -6.38 15.00
CA LEU A 366 18.90 -7.33 15.09
C LEU A 366 17.76 -6.68 15.90
N PRO A 367 16.91 -5.87 15.26
CA PRO A 367 15.95 -5.05 15.96
C PRO A 367 14.72 -5.81 16.47
N THR A 368 14.40 -6.95 15.87
CA THR A 368 13.21 -7.73 16.18
C THR A 368 13.35 -9.17 15.72
N LEU A 369 12.66 -10.07 16.42
CA LEU A 369 12.40 -11.43 15.98
C LEU A 369 10.91 -11.67 15.70
N ASP A 370 10.10 -10.60 15.74
CA ASP A 370 8.70 -10.64 15.38
C ASP A 370 8.53 -10.35 13.89
N TRP A 371 7.90 -11.28 13.17
CA TRP A 371 7.64 -11.12 11.74
C TRP A 371 6.81 -9.87 11.43
N ASN A 372 5.79 -9.56 12.24
CA ASN A 372 4.91 -8.40 12.04
C ASN A 372 5.69 -7.08 12.15
N VAL A 373 6.68 -7.01 13.05
CA VAL A 373 7.59 -5.84 13.13
C VAL A 373 8.59 -5.84 11.99
N ALA A 374 9.18 -7.00 11.68
CA ALA A 374 10.18 -7.15 10.62
C ALA A 374 9.64 -6.75 9.24
N THR A 375 8.36 -7.00 8.96
CA THR A 375 7.72 -6.71 7.67
C THR A 375 6.78 -5.50 7.71
N TYR A 376 6.83 -4.69 8.76
CA TYR A 376 5.83 -3.63 8.99
C TYR A 376 5.86 -2.55 7.90
N LEU A 377 7.05 -2.10 7.49
CA LEU A 377 7.22 -1.04 6.48
C LEU A 377 7.33 -1.58 5.04
N GLY A 378 7.13 -2.88 4.84
CA GLY A 378 7.06 -3.47 3.51
C GLY A 378 7.10 -5.00 3.55
N ASP A 379 6.18 -5.64 2.81
CA ASP A 379 6.25 -7.09 2.65
C ASP A 379 7.49 -7.45 1.82
N PRO A 380 8.42 -8.26 2.35
CA PRO A 380 9.71 -8.54 1.73
C PRO A 380 9.61 -9.44 0.50
N ILE A 381 8.51 -10.16 0.31
CA ILE A 381 8.30 -11.10 -0.79
C ILE A 381 7.46 -10.42 -1.87
N VAL A 382 6.35 -9.80 -1.48
CA VAL A 382 5.40 -9.18 -2.42
C VAL A 382 5.95 -7.89 -3.03
N THR A 383 6.69 -7.10 -2.26
CA THR A 383 7.22 -5.82 -2.74
C THR A 383 8.49 -6.04 -3.55
N PRO A 384 8.61 -5.44 -4.76
CA PRO A 384 9.83 -5.52 -5.55
C PRO A 384 11.08 -5.10 -4.75
N PHE A 385 12.18 -5.82 -4.95
CA PHE A 385 13.41 -5.57 -4.18
C PHE A 385 13.94 -4.13 -4.39
N PHE A 386 13.90 -3.61 -5.61
CA PHE A 386 14.35 -2.25 -5.89
C PHE A 386 13.53 -1.20 -5.11
N THR A 387 12.20 -1.40 -4.98
CA THR A 387 11.33 -0.51 -4.21
C THR A 387 11.78 -0.46 -2.75
N LEU A 388 11.98 -1.61 -2.12
CA LEU A 388 12.41 -1.68 -0.72
C LEU A 388 13.79 -1.06 -0.52
N MET A 389 14.72 -1.23 -1.47
CA MET A 389 16.04 -0.60 -1.40
C MET A 389 15.96 0.93 -1.51
N ASN A 390 15.16 1.48 -2.42
CA ASN A 390 14.97 2.93 -2.54
C ASN A 390 14.33 3.50 -1.26
N TYR A 391 13.29 2.84 -0.77
CA TYR A 391 12.58 3.24 0.44
C TYR A 391 13.51 3.24 1.66
N ALA A 392 14.23 2.14 1.87
CA ALA A 392 15.20 2.01 2.94
C ALA A 392 16.36 3.01 2.82
N SER A 393 16.91 3.21 1.62
CA SER A 393 18.00 4.16 1.40
C SER A 393 17.57 5.59 1.74
N GLY A 394 16.37 5.99 1.29
CA GLY A 394 15.77 7.26 1.65
C GLY A 394 15.60 7.43 3.16
N MET A 395 15.04 6.41 3.81
CA MET A 395 14.84 6.39 5.26
C MET A 395 16.17 6.51 6.01
N ALA A 396 17.22 5.79 5.58
CA ALA A 396 18.55 5.79 6.18
C ALA A 396 19.27 7.13 6.02
N ILE A 397 19.27 7.72 4.82
CA ILE A 397 19.92 9.01 4.55
C ILE A 397 19.33 10.09 5.46
N TRP A 398 18.01 10.20 5.52
CA TRP A 398 17.38 11.23 6.33
C TRP A 398 17.39 10.92 7.82
N GLY A 399 17.32 9.65 8.20
CA GLY A 399 17.33 9.23 9.60
C GLY A 399 18.70 9.23 10.27
N PHE A 400 19.77 8.88 9.55
CA PHE A 400 21.12 8.75 10.13
C PHE A 400 22.09 9.85 9.72
N ILE A 401 21.74 10.68 8.72
CA ILE A 401 22.54 11.85 8.33
C ILE A 401 21.79 13.12 8.70
N VAL A 402 20.59 13.33 8.13
CA VAL A 402 19.87 14.60 8.31
C VAL A 402 19.34 14.76 9.74
N ALA A 403 18.68 13.75 10.32
CA ALA A 403 18.11 13.86 11.66
C ALA A 403 19.16 14.14 12.75
N PRO A 404 20.32 13.46 12.80
CA PRO A 404 21.37 13.80 13.74
C PRO A 404 21.93 15.21 13.53
N LEU A 405 22.12 15.65 12.29
CA LEU A 405 22.59 17.01 11.98
C LEU A 405 21.61 18.08 12.48
N VAL A 406 20.30 17.85 12.36
CA VAL A 406 19.27 18.75 12.88
C VAL A 406 19.24 18.70 14.41
N TYR A 407 19.23 17.50 14.99
CA TYR A 407 19.01 17.28 16.42
C TYR A 407 20.19 17.72 17.29
N PHE A 408 21.41 17.27 16.97
CA PHE A 408 22.59 17.54 17.79
C PHE A 408 23.12 18.97 17.64
N ASN A 409 22.79 19.67 16.54
CA ASN A 409 23.03 21.11 16.40
C ASN A 409 21.87 21.95 16.97
N ASN A 410 20.89 21.33 17.63
CA ASN A 410 19.71 21.96 18.20
C ASN A 410 18.95 22.89 17.22
N VAL A 411 18.84 22.49 15.96
CA VAL A 411 18.07 23.25 14.96
C VAL A 411 16.59 23.16 15.34
N TRP A 412 15.90 24.31 15.31
CA TRP A 412 14.51 24.48 15.76
C TRP A 412 14.24 24.05 17.22
N ASP A 413 15.24 24.16 18.09
CA ASP A 413 15.14 23.79 19.51
C ASP A 413 14.73 22.32 19.74
N THR A 414 14.99 21.46 18.75
CA THR A 414 14.58 20.06 18.79
C THR A 414 15.34 19.23 19.82
N GLY A 415 16.51 19.68 20.29
CA GLY A 415 17.31 18.99 21.30
C GLY A 415 16.63 18.87 22.67
N TYR A 416 15.68 19.77 22.97
CA TYR A 416 14.83 19.68 24.18
C TYR A 416 13.73 18.63 24.08
N LEU A 417 13.46 18.12 22.87
CA LEU A 417 12.42 17.15 22.58
C LEU A 417 13.03 15.76 22.32
N PRO A 418 12.22 14.69 22.34
CA PRO A 418 12.66 13.41 21.82
C PRO A 418 13.00 13.49 20.34
N ILE A 419 14.06 12.81 19.90
CA ILE A 419 14.48 12.84 18.48
C ILE A 419 13.38 12.32 17.55
N ASN A 420 12.61 11.31 18.00
CA ASN A 420 11.62 10.65 17.17
C ASN A 420 10.27 10.38 17.88
N LYS A 421 9.33 11.32 17.74
CA LYS A 421 7.92 11.18 18.14
C LYS A 421 6.99 11.96 17.20
N ASN A 422 5.77 11.48 17.00
CA ASN A 422 4.74 12.12 16.18
C ASN A 422 3.88 13.15 16.93
N TYR A 423 4.34 13.57 18.11
CA TYR A 423 3.60 14.48 18.99
C TYR A 423 4.11 15.91 18.87
N ILE A 424 3.26 16.86 19.27
CA ILE A 424 3.54 18.29 19.26
C ILE A 424 3.76 18.75 20.69
N TYR A 425 4.74 19.64 20.86
CA TYR A 425 5.18 20.13 22.14
C TYR A 425 5.09 21.67 22.23
N ASP A 426 5.06 22.19 23.45
CA ASP A 426 5.26 23.61 23.74
C ASP A 426 6.71 23.88 24.20
N ASN A 427 7.04 25.15 24.42
CA ASN A 427 8.33 25.61 24.95
C ASN A 427 8.62 25.18 26.41
N HIS A 428 7.69 24.51 27.08
CA HIS A 428 7.91 23.86 28.36
C HIS A 428 8.35 22.39 28.20
N GLY A 429 8.49 21.90 26.96
CA GLY A 429 8.74 20.48 26.67
C GLY A 429 7.53 19.58 26.97
N SER A 430 6.36 20.17 27.24
CA SER A 430 5.12 19.48 27.53
C SER A 430 4.27 19.33 26.28
N ARG A 431 3.16 18.55 26.35
CA ARG A 431 2.25 18.43 25.21
C ARG A 431 1.55 19.75 24.94
N TYR A 432 1.52 20.13 23.66
CA TYR A 432 0.93 21.39 23.24
C TYR A 432 -0.57 21.46 23.60
N ASN A 433 -0.95 22.43 24.44
CA ASN A 433 -2.33 22.59 24.90
C ASN A 433 -3.12 23.51 23.96
N ILE A 434 -4.00 22.90 23.17
CA ILE A 434 -4.72 23.57 22.09
C ILE A 434 -5.87 24.43 22.61
N SER A 435 -6.51 24.05 23.72
CA SER A 435 -7.61 24.82 24.31
C SER A 435 -7.19 26.24 24.72
N ARG A 436 -5.89 26.49 24.91
CA ARG A 436 -5.35 27.83 25.20
C ARG A 436 -5.36 28.78 24.00
N VAL A 437 -5.39 28.25 22.78
CA VAL A 437 -5.25 29.03 21.54
C VAL A 437 -6.50 28.98 20.66
N LEU A 438 -7.60 28.41 21.14
CA LEU A 438 -8.87 28.34 20.44
C LEU A 438 -9.87 29.36 20.98
N LEU A 439 -10.60 29.99 20.07
CA LEU A 439 -11.81 30.75 20.36
C LEU A 439 -13.01 29.78 20.54
N PRO A 440 -14.15 30.25 21.10
CA PRO A 440 -15.35 29.44 21.25
C PRO A 440 -15.92 28.90 19.93
N ASP A 441 -15.61 29.53 18.80
CA ASP A 441 -15.96 29.10 17.45
C ASP A 441 -14.92 28.14 16.82
N LEU A 442 -13.95 27.68 17.63
CA LEU A 442 -12.87 26.76 17.25
C LEU A 442 -11.87 27.34 16.24
N THR A 443 -11.88 28.66 16.06
CA THR A 443 -10.85 29.37 15.28
C THR A 443 -9.66 29.75 16.15
N LEU A 444 -8.52 30.06 15.52
CA LEU A 444 -7.29 30.42 16.23
C LEU A 444 -7.38 31.81 16.89
N ASN A 445 -7.15 31.87 18.19
CA ASN A 445 -6.88 33.12 18.91
C ASN A 445 -5.41 33.52 18.73
N GLN A 446 -5.15 34.53 17.89
CA GLN A 446 -3.78 34.96 17.56
C GLN A 446 -3.03 35.53 18.78
N THR A 447 -3.68 36.35 19.61
CA THR A 447 -3.04 36.94 20.79
C THR A 447 -2.61 35.86 21.77
N ALA A 448 -3.52 34.94 22.11
CA ALA A 448 -3.21 33.83 23.03
C ALA A 448 -2.14 32.89 22.45
N TYR A 449 -2.13 32.70 21.13
CA TYR A 449 -1.08 31.95 20.44
C TYR A 449 0.31 32.59 20.64
N HIS A 450 0.43 33.92 20.43
CA HIS A 450 1.70 34.65 20.60
C HIS A 450 2.18 34.74 22.06
N GLU A 451 1.25 34.67 23.01
CA GLU A 451 1.57 34.66 24.46
C GLU A 451 1.93 33.26 24.97
N TYR A 452 1.44 32.19 24.35
CA TYR A 452 1.66 30.82 24.79
C TYR A 452 2.92 30.19 24.21
N SER A 453 2.87 29.66 22.98
CA SER A 453 3.97 28.98 22.31
C SER A 453 3.60 28.68 20.86
N VAL A 454 4.59 28.60 19.98
CA VAL A 454 4.46 27.92 18.69
C VAL A 454 4.43 26.39 18.91
N PRO A 455 3.70 25.60 18.10
CA PRO A 455 3.79 24.14 18.15
C PRO A 455 5.17 23.65 17.71
N LEU A 456 5.93 23.11 18.65
CA LEU A 456 7.24 22.52 18.42
C LEU A 456 7.12 21.05 18.01
N MET A 457 7.91 20.66 17.02
CA MET A 457 7.90 19.32 16.43
C MET A 457 9.25 18.65 16.67
N THR A 458 9.26 17.32 16.76
CA THR A 458 10.52 16.56 16.83
C THR A 458 11.27 16.60 15.51
N SER A 459 12.60 16.39 15.52
CA SER A 459 13.42 16.48 14.30
C SER A 459 12.95 15.54 13.20
N THR A 460 12.60 14.30 13.54
CA THR A 460 12.11 13.35 12.52
C THR A 460 10.71 13.70 12.00
N GLN A 461 9.87 14.34 12.80
CA GLN A 461 8.57 14.84 12.35
C GLN A 461 8.74 16.00 11.35
N VAL A 462 9.71 16.90 11.58
CA VAL A 462 10.03 17.97 10.62
C VAL A 462 10.57 17.38 9.30
N ILE A 463 11.47 16.40 9.39
CA ILE A 463 12.02 15.67 8.23
C ILE A 463 10.92 14.98 7.43
N LYS A 464 9.96 14.35 8.11
CA LYS A 464 8.78 13.75 7.47
C LYS A 464 7.99 14.76 6.65
N TYR A 465 7.82 15.99 7.14
CA TYR A 465 7.15 17.06 6.39
C TYR A 465 7.98 17.58 5.22
N ALA A 466 9.31 17.70 5.39
CA ALA A 466 10.21 18.00 4.27
C ALA A 466 10.08 16.97 3.14
N ALA A 467 10.08 15.68 3.51
CA ALA A 467 9.89 14.59 2.57
C ALA A 467 8.53 14.60 1.88
N ALA A 468 7.47 14.93 2.61
CA ALA A 468 6.14 15.13 2.03
C ALA A 468 6.15 16.24 0.96
N PHE A 469 6.79 17.37 1.20
CA PHE A 469 6.85 18.44 0.20
C PHE A 469 7.64 18.06 -1.06
N MET A 470 8.74 17.32 -0.91
CA MET A 470 9.52 16.82 -2.05
C MET A 470 8.75 15.79 -2.87
N ILE A 471 8.09 14.82 -2.22
CA ILE A 471 7.44 13.71 -2.92
C ILE A 471 6.26 14.17 -3.78
N TYR A 472 5.52 15.20 -3.35
CA TYR A 472 4.37 15.71 -4.09
C TYR A 472 4.75 16.32 -5.44
N VAL A 473 5.95 16.89 -5.56
CA VAL A 473 6.46 17.40 -6.84
C VAL A 473 7.30 16.35 -7.57
N ALA A 474 8.00 15.48 -6.84
CA ALA A 474 8.81 14.40 -7.43
C ALA A 474 7.95 13.37 -8.18
N THR A 475 6.78 13.02 -7.64
CA THR A 475 5.90 11.99 -8.22
C THR A 475 5.43 12.33 -9.63
N PRO A 476 4.79 13.49 -9.89
CA PRO A 476 4.36 13.83 -11.25
C PRO A 476 5.54 14.01 -12.20
N VAL A 477 6.66 14.59 -11.76
CA VAL A 477 7.87 14.77 -12.58
C VAL A 477 8.45 13.41 -13.00
N HIS A 478 8.62 12.49 -12.04
CA HIS A 478 9.14 11.15 -12.30
C HIS A 478 8.20 10.34 -13.21
N MET A 479 6.89 10.38 -12.95
CA MET A 479 5.90 9.68 -13.77
C MET A 479 5.85 10.21 -15.20
N TYR A 480 5.97 11.53 -15.38
CA TYR A 480 6.10 12.11 -16.72
C TYR A 480 7.36 11.64 -17.43
N LEU A 481 8.52 11.67 -16.78
CA LEU A 481 9.78 11.30 -17.41
C LEU A 481 9.84 9.81 -17.81
N TRP A 482 9.42 8.88 -16.94
CA TRP A 482 9.47 7.44 -17.21
C TRP A 482 8.26 6.93 -18.01
N HIS A 483 7.04 7.39 -17.72
CA HIS A 483 5.80 6.80 -18.25
C HIS A 483 5.00 7.71 -19.19
N ARG A 484 5.59 8.81 -19.71
CA ARG A 484 4.91 9.70 -20.69
C ARG A 484 4.33 8.96 -21.89
N LYS A 485 5.00 7.91 -22.40
CA LYS A 485 4.53 7.15 -23.57
C LYS A 485 3.21 6.47 -23.25
N ASP A 486 3.13 5.78 -22.11
CA ASP A 486 1.94 5.07 -21.61
C ASP A 486 0.80 6.05 -21.34
N ILE A 487 1.09 7.15 -20.63
CA ILE A 487 0.10 8.18 -20.29
C ILE A 487 -0.47 8.82 -21.57
N MET A 488 0.39 9.23 -22.50
CA MET A 488 -0.04 9.88 -23.73
C MET A 488 -0.74 8.89 -24.69
N SER A 489 -0.37 7.60 -24.65
CA SER A 489 -1.08 6.56 -25.39
C SER A 489 -2.50 6.40 -24.87
N GLY A 490 -2.68 6.27 -23.55
CA GLY A 490 -4.00 6.14 -22.93
C GLY A 490 -4.88 7.38 -23.11
N ILE A 491 -4.31 8.59 -23.08
CA ILE A 491 -5.05 9.84 -23.38
C ILE A 491 -5.51 9.84 -24.85
N ARG A 492 -4.63 9.51 -25.80
CA ARG A 492 -4.98 9.42 -27.23
C ARG A 492 -6.05 8.36 -27.49
N ALA A 493 -5.95 7.19 -26.86
CA ALA A 493 -6.96 6.13 -26.95
C ALA A 493 -8.31 6.56 -26.35
N CYS A 494 -8.30 7.35 -25.27
CA CYS A 494 -9.51 7.95 -24.69
C CYS A 494 -10.18 8.92 -25.66
N TRP A 495 -9.40 9.80 -26.28
CA TRP A 495 -9.91 10.75 -27.27
C TRP A 495 -10.46 10.06 -28.52
N ALA A 496 -9.73 9.05 -29.02
CA ALA A 496 -10.11 8.25 -30.18
C ALA A 496 -11.23 7.24 -29.90
N ARG A 497 -11.70 7.12 -28.64
CA ARG A 497 -12.73 6.16 -28.21
C ARG A 497 -12.43 4.71 -28.60
N LYS A 498 -11.15 4.33 -28.64
CA LYS A 498 -10.73 2.95 -28.92
C LYS A 498 -11.34 2.00 -27.90
N SER A 499 -11.71 0.81 -28.34
CA SER A 499 -12.11 -0.26 -27.41
C SER A 499 -10.88 -0.82 -26.67
N ARG A 500 -11.11 -1.55 -25.57
CA ARG A 500 -10.03 -2.22 -24.81
C ARG A 500 -9.30 -3.24 -25.69
N ASP A 501 -10.06 -4.02 -26.46
CA ASP A 501 -9.54 -5.12 -27.27
C ASP A 501 -8.71 -4.63 -28.48
N GLU A 502 -8.96 -3.40 -28.94
CA GLU A 502 -8.11 -2.73 -29.94
C GLU A 502 -6.80 -2.18 -29.36
N GLU A 503 -6.76 -1.93 -28.05
CA GLU A 503 -5.65 -1.26 -27.38
C GLU A 503 -4.68 -2.27 -26.74
N PHE A 504 -5.20 -3.37 -26.20
CA PHE A 504 -4.42 -4.39 -25.48
C PHE A 504 -4.74 -5.78 -26.01
N ASN A 505 -3.69 -6.55 -26.33
CA ASN A 505 -3.78 -7.90 -26.90
C ASN A 505 -3.06 -8.97 -26.06
N ASP A 506 -2.79 -8.71 -24.78
CA ASP A 506 -2.24 -9.72 -23.87
C ASP A 506 -3.29 -10.80 -23.52
N VAL A 507 -2.80 -11.94 -23.02
CA VAL A 507 -3.65 -13.09 -22.65
C VAL A 507 -4.78 -12.70 -21.71
N HIS A 508 -4.54 -11.80 -20.75
CA HIS A 508 -5.50 -11.53 -19.71
C HIS A 508 -6.63 -10.62 -20.18
N ASN A 509 -6.33 -9.61 -21.01
CA ASN A 509 -7.36 -8.79 -21.67
C ASN A 509 -8.18 -9.64 -22.65
N ARG A 510 -7.54 -10.54 -23.41
CA ARG A 510 -8.24 -11.47 -24.32
C ARG A 510 -9.23 -12.38 -23.58
N LEU A 511 -8.83 -13.01 -22.47
CA LEU A 511 -9.74 -13.81 -21.65
C LEU A 511 -10.89 -12.98 -21.08
N MET A 512 -10.64 -11.70 -20.75
CA MET A 512 -11.65 -10.78 -20.23
C MET A 512 -12.63 -10.26 -21.30
N SER A 513 -12.41 -10.54 -22.58
CA SER A 513 -13.37 -10.24 -23.67
C SER A 513 -14.63 -11.10 -23.63
N ALA A 514 -14.57 -12.27 -22.96
CA ALA A 514 -15.73 -13.11 -22.74
C ALA A 514 -16.79 -12.46 -21.81
N TYR A 515 -16.40 -11.45 -21.03
CA TYR A 515 -17.28 -10.82 -20.05
C TYR A 515 -17.71 -9.42 -20.49
N PRO A 516 -19.00 -9.07 -20.32
CA PRO A 516 -19.46 -7.73 -20.63
C PRO A 516 -18.83 -6.74 -19.64
N GLU A 517 -18.19 -5.71 -20.19
CA GLU A 517 -17.57 -4.66 -19.41
C GLU A 517 -18.57 -3.86 -18.57
N CYS A 518 -18.05 -3.24 -17.51
CA CYS A 518 -18.80 -2.27 -16.72
C CYS A 518 -18.84 -0.93 -17.48
N PRO A 519 -20.03 -0.42 -17.87
CA PRO A 519 -20.13 0.83 -18.62
C PRO A 519 -19.56 2.03 -17.85
N HIS A 520 -18.89 2.95 -18.53
CA HIS A 520 -18.34 4.16 -17.89
C HIS A 520 -19.42 5.02 -17.22
N TRP A 521 -20.65 5.01 -17.74
CA TRP A 521 -21.73 5.81 -17.17
C TRP A 521 -22.15 5.36 -15.76
N TRP A 522 -21.92 4.11 -15.36
CA TRP A 522 -22.18 3.66 -13.97
C TRP A 522 -21.31 4.44 -12.99
N TYR A 523 -20.02 4.60 -13.32
CA TYR A 523 -19.07 5.38 -12.53
C TYR A 523 -19.40 6.87 -12.53
N ILE A 524 -19.80 7.42 -13.69
CA ILE A 524 -20.19 8.84 -13.80
C ILE A 524 -21.43 9.12 -12.96
N VAL A 525 -22.45 8.25 -12.99
CA VAL A 525 -23.67 8.42 -12.18
C VAL A 525 -23.33 8.40 -10.69
N ILE A 526 -22.50 7.46 -10.23
CA ILE A 526 -22.03 7.43 -8.84
C ILE A 526 -21.26 8.72 -8.48
N LEU A 527 -20.37 9.19 -9.37
CA LEU A 527 -19.60 10.41 -9.15
C LEU A 527 -20.51 11.64 -9.02
N VAL A 528 -21.45 11.83 -9.94
CA VAL A 528 -22.36 12.97 -9.94
C VAL A 528 -23.30 12.93 -8.74
N ALA A 529 -23.91 11.76 -8.44
CA ALA A 529 -24.78 11.60 -7.30
C ALA A 529 -24.05 11.87 -5.97
N SER A 530 -22.86 11.30 -5.79
CA SER A 530 -22.06 11.50 -4.58
C SER A 530 -21.53 12.93 -4.44
N PHE A 531 -21.17 13.59 -5.54
CA PHE A 531 -20.82 15.01 -5.57
C PHE A 531 -21.98 15.92 -5.14
N ILE A 532 -23.20 15.69 -5.67
CA ILE A 532 -24.38 16.45 -5.26
C ILE A 532 -24.65 16.28 -3.76
N ILE A 533 -24.57 15.04 -3.26
CA ILE A 533 -24.74 14.75 -1.83
C ILE A 533 -23.67 15.46 -0.99
N ALA A 534 -22.41 15.53 -1.45
CA ALA A 534 -21.35 16.28 -0.78
C ALA A 534 -21.64 17.79 -0.75
N CYS A 535 -22.12 18.37 -1.84
CA CYS A 535 -22.51 19.78 -1.88
C CYS A 535 -23.65 20.10 -0.91
N VAL A 536 -24.64 19.20 -0.82
CA VAL A 536 -25.74 19.32 0.14
C VAL A 536 -25.23 19.22 1.58
N SER A 537 -24.31 18.30 1.87
CA SER A 537 -23.80 18.09 3.24
C SER A 537 -22.98 19.27 3.78
N VAL A 538 -22.31 20.03 2.92
CA VAL A 538 -21.57 21.23 3.34
C VAL A 538 -22.42 22.51 3.36
N SER A 539 -23.50 22.56 2.57
CA SER A 539 -24.34 23.77 2.45
C SER A 539 -25.44 23.86 3.51
N LEU A 540 -25.99 22.73 3.95
CA LEU A 540 -27.10 22.71 4.92
C LEU A 540 -26.63 22.78 6.38
N TRP A 541 -25.35 22.55 6.65
CA TRP A 541 -24.77 22.55 8.00
C TRP A 541 -23.64 23.56 8.14
N PRO A 542 -23.38 24.09 9.35
CA PRO A 542 -22.33 25.08 9.60
C PRO A 542 -20.95 24.44 9.60
N THR A 543 -20.51 23.96 8.43
CA THR A 543 -19.21 23.31 8.24
C THR A 543 -18.08 24.30 7.96
N GLY A 544 -18.42 25.51 7.49
CA GLY A 544 -17.48 26.50 6.95
C GLY A 544 -16.92 26.14 5.57
N MET A 545 -17.29 24.99 5.00
CA MET A 545 -16.76 24.49 3.73
C MET A 545 -17.62 24.97 2.55
N PRO A 546 -17.09 25.79 1.63
CA PRO A 546 -17.83 26.22 0.45
C PRO A 546 -17.88 25.13 -0.63
N ILE A 547 -18.89 25.18 -1.51
CA ILE A 547 -19.11 24.21 -2.60
C ILE A 547 -17.89 24.13 -3.53
N TRP A 548 -17.26 25.26 -3.86
CA TRP A 548 -16.07 25.28 -4.70
C TRP A 548 -14.89 24.50 -4.08
N GLY A 549 -14.85 24.39 -2.75
CA GLY A 549 -13.86 23.56 -2.05
C GLY A 549 -14.04 22.07 -2.34
N ILE A 550 -15.28 21.60 -2.53
CA ILE A 550 -15.57 20.22 -2.95
C ILE A 550 -15.14 20.00 -4.41
N VAL A 551 -15.41 20.97 -5.29
CA VAL A 551 -14.94 20.93 -6.69
C VAL A 551 -13.42 20.82 -6.74
N LEU A 552 -12.73 21.62 -5.94
CA LEU A 552 -11.27 21.58 -5.83
C LEU A 552 -10.78 20.22 -5.31
N ALA A 553 -11.41 19.63 -4.29
CA ALA A 553 -11.05 18.32 -3.76
C ALA A 553 -11.20 17.18 -4.79
N VAL A 554 -12.28 17.18 -5.57
CA VAL A 554 -12.51 16.22 -6.66
C VAL A 554 -11.50 16.43 -7.78
N PHE A 555 -11.21 17.68 -8.15
CA PHE A 555 -10.19 17.99 -9.15
C PHE A 555 -8.82 17.43 -8.77
N PHE A 556 -8.38 17.63 -7.51
CA PHE A 556 -7.13 17.06 -7.01
C PHE A 556 -7.11 15.53 -7.07
N THR A 557 -8.23 14.90 -6.72
CA THR A 557 -8.38 13.44 -6.79
C THR A 557 -8.17 12.94 -8.22
N VAL A 558 -8.84 13.56 -9.20
CA VAL A 558 -8.74 13.16 -10.62
C VAL A 558 -7.33 13.40 -11.18
N MET A 559 -6.66 14.49 -10.78
CA MET A 559 -5.33 14.82 -11.27
C MET A 559 -4.24 13.89 -10.72
N LEU A 560 -4.26 13.59 -9.41
CA LEU A 560 -3.18 12.87 -8.73
C LEU A 560 -3.32 11.35 -8.78
N GLN A 561 -4.51 10.82 -9.01
CA GLN A 561 -4.74 9.37 -9.00
C GLN A 561 -3.96 8.60 -10.07
N ILE A 562 -3.76 9.17 -11.28
CA ILE A 562 -3.01 8.48 -12.35
C ILE A 562 -1.53 8.32 -11.97
N PRO A 563 -0.76 9.39 -11.68
CA PRO A 563 0.65 9.24 -11.35
C PRO A 563 0.87 8.44 -10.06
N ILE A 564 0.06 8.64 -9.02
CA ILE A 564 0.18 7.89 -7.77
C ILE A 564 -0.21 6.42 -7.99
N GLY A 565 -1.25 6.17 -8.77
CA GLY A 565 -1.73 4.82 -9.07
C GLY A 565 -0.75 4.02 -9.91
N MET A 566 -0.10 4.62 -10.90
CA MET A 566 0.94 3.95 -11.70
C MET A 566 2.14 3.60 -10.83
N LEU A 567 2.60 4.53 -9.98
CA LEU A 567 3.67 4.26 -9.03
C LEU A 567 3.28 3.10 -8.10
N LEU A 568 2.08 3.10 -7.52
CA LEU A 568 1.58 2.02 -6.67
C LEU A 568 1.51 0.68 -7.40
N ALA A 569 1.00 0.66 -8.63
CA ALA A 569 0.81 -0.55 -9.43
C ALA A 569 2.13 -1.24 -9.80
N VAL A 570 3.18 -0.46 -10.06
CA VAL A 570 4.52 -0.97 -10.43
C VAL A 570 5.35 -1.31 -9.19
N THR A 571 5.28 -0.49 -8.14
CA THR A 571 6.25 -0.50 -7.04
C THR A 571 5.71 -1.11 -5.75
N ASN A 572 4.39 -1.27 -5.63
CA ASN A 572 3.67 -1.65 -4.42
C ASN A 572 3.72 -0.63 -3.27
N MET A 573 4.15 0.62 -3.54
CA MET A 573 4.19 1.72 -2.56
C MET A 573 3.22 2.84 -2.94
N GLU A 574 2.32 3.21 -2.03
CA GLU A 574 1.36 4.31 -2.21
C GLU A 574 1.92 5.61 -1.63
N VAL A 575 1.87 6.69 -2.41
CA VAL A 575 2.18 8.04 -1.94
C VAL A 575 0.93 8.65 -1.30
N SER A 576 0.97 8.87 0.01
CA SER A 576 -0.17 9.45 0.74
C SER A 576 -0.34 10.94 0.42
N THR A 577 -1.49 11.32 -0.15
CA THR A 577 -1.87 12.72 -0.38
C THR A 577 -2.44 13.44 0.86
N ARG A 578 -2.37 12.79 2.03
CA ARG A 578 -2.94 13.31 3.28
C ARG A 578 -2.38 14.69 3.64
N ILE A 579 -1.06 14.82 3.73
CA ILE A 579 -0.41 16.07 4.11
C ILE A 579 -0.63 17.12 3.02
N LEU A 580 -0.60 16.76 1.73
CA LEU A 580 -0.89 17.66 0.61
C LEU A 580 -2.29 18.28 0.74
N SER A 581 -3.30 17.44 0.98
CA SER A 581 -4.68 17.91 1.10
C SER A 581 -4.87 18.86 2.29
N GLN A 582 -4.25 18.57 3.43
CA GLN A 582 -4.27 19.44 4.61
C GLN A 582 -3.48 20.75 4.41
N LEU A 583 -2.36 20.69 3.69
CA LEU A 583 -1.54 21.86 3.32
C LEU A 583 -2.35 22.83 2.45
N ILE A 584 -2.95 22.33 1.38
CA ILE A 584 -3.76 23.15 0.47
C ILE A 584 -4.95 23.75 1.22
N ALA A 585 -5.69 22.91 1.97
CA ALA A 585 -6.82 23.37 2.75
C ALA A 585 -6.41 24.38 3.84
N GLY A 586 -5.21 24.26 4.41
CA GLY A 586 -4.71 25.17 5.43
C GLY A 586 -4.36 26.56 4.88
N TYR A 587 -3.93 26.65 3.62
CA TYR A 587 -3.74 27.94 2.94
C TYR A 587 -5.07 28.57 2.53
N VAL A 588 -6.06 27.74 2.20
CA VAL A 588 -7.39 28.18 1.74
C VAL A 588 -8.29 28.57 2.90
N PHE A 589 -8.40 27.72 3.92
CA PHE A 589 -9.25 27.84 5.11
C PHE A 589 -8.38 28.09 6.33
N GLU A 590 -7.62 29.18 6.29
CA GLU A 590 -6.65 29.49 7.33
C GLU A 590 -7.34 29.69 8.69
N GLY A 591 -6.83 29.03 9.72
CA GLY A 591 -7.37 29.13 11.08
C GLY A 591 -8.64 28.31 11.34
N GLN A 592 -9.14 27.57 10.34
CA GLN A 592 -10.40 26.84 10.41
C GLN A 592 -10.18 25.31 10.31
N PRO A 593 -10.24 24.57 11.42
CA PRO A 593 -9.98 23.13 11.41
C PRO A 593 -11.07 22.29 10.74
N ILE A 594 -12.35 22.68 10.83
CA ILE A 594 -13.47 21.90 10.30
C ILE A 594 -13.43 21.80 8.76
N PRO A 595 -13.35 22.92 8.00
CA PRO A 595 -13.20 22.87 6.54
C PRO A 595 -11.93 22.13 6.12
N ASN A 596 -10.83 22.27 6.88
CA ASN A 596 -9.57 21.56 6.61
C ASN A 596 -9.75 20.04 6.64
N MET A 597 -10.37 19.51 7.70
CA MET A 597 -10.66 18.08 7.84
C MET A 597 -11.63 17.56 6.77
N ILE A 598 -12.65 18.36 6.40
CA ILE A 598 -13.62 18.00 5.36
C ILE A 598 -12.97 17.98 3.97
N PHE A 599 -12.15 18.98 3.62
CA PHE A 599 -11.41 18.99 2.36
C PHE A 599 -10.45 17.81 2.25
N GLN A 600 -9.69 17.54 3.33
CA GLN A 600 -8.82 16.37 3.41
C GLN A 600 -9.59 15.09 3.16
N MET A 601 -10.76 14.93 3.77
CA MET A 601 -11.60 13.75 3.56
C MET A 601 -12.03 13.62 2.09
N PHE A 602 -12.56 14.67 1.47
CA PHE A 602 -13.01 14.61 0.07
C PHE A 602 -11.87 14.56 -0.97
N SER A 603 -10.63 14.85 -0.60
CA SER A 603 -9.47 14.78 -1.49
C SER A 603 -8.63 13.53 -1.26
N PHE A 604 -8.07 13.37 -0.06
CA PHE A 604 -7.22 12.24 0.28
C PHE A 604 -7.99 10.91 0.29
N MET A 605 -9.16 10.85 0.95
CA MET A 605 -9.90 9.58 1.04
C MET A 605 -10.41 9.14 -0.32
N SER A 606 -10.93 10.08 -1.12
CA SER A 606 -11.42 9.76 -2.47
C SER A 606 -10.30 9.24 -3.38
N THR A 607 -9.09 9.78 -3.27
CA THR A 607 -7.91 9.25 -3.99
C THR A 607 -7.56 7.84 -3.50
N HIS A 608 -7.46 7.64 -2.19
CA HIS A 608 -7.13 6.33 -1.60
C HIS A 608 -8.14 5.25 -2.00
N GLN A 609 -9.44 5.56 -1.93
CA GLN A 609 -10.51 4.64 -2.33
C GLN A 609 -10.51 4.35 -3.81
N SER A 610 -10.25 5.36 -4.66
CA SER A 610 -10.12 5.17 -6.11
C SER A 610 -9.02 4.16 -6.44
N LEU A 611 -7.86 4.29 -5.80
CA LEU A 611 -6.71 3.39 -6.00
C LEU A 611 -6.95 1.98 -5.46
N ASN A 612 -7.55 1.84 -4.28
CA ASN A 612 -7.92 0.53 -3.74
C ASN A 612 -8.95 -0.16 -4.64
N PHE A 613 -9.96 0.56 -5.13
CA PHE A 613 -10.93 0.05 -6.08
C PHE A 613 -10.26 -0.39 -7.39
N ALA A 614 -9.32 0.40 -7.92
CA ALA A 614 -8.54 0.04 -9.10
C ALA A 614 -7.66 -1.21 -8.87
N SER A 615 -7.07 -1.36 -7.69
CA SER A 615 -6.34 -2.56 -7.28
C SER A 615 -7.24 -3.80 -7.30
N ASP A 616 -8.45 -3.70 -6.74
CA ASP A 616 -9.41 -4.81 -6.73
C ASP A 616 -9.97 -5.10 -8.14
N LEU A 617 -10.09 -4.08 -9.01
CA LEU A 617 -10.39 -4.30 -10.43
C LEU A 617 -9.27 -5.07 -11.13
N LYS A 618 -7.99 -4.81 -10.81
CA LYS A 618 -6.87 -5.62 -11.33
C LYS A 618 -6.92 -7.05 -10.78
N LEU A 619 -7.22 -7.23 -9.49
CA LEU A 619 -7.45 -8.54 -8.90
C LEU A 619 -8.56 -9.30 -9.65
N ALA A 620 -9.69 -8.64 -9.92
CA ALA A 620 -10.78 -9.20 -10.73
C ALA A 620 -10.35 -9.53 -12.15
N HIS A 621 -9.53 -8.68 -12.78
CA HIS A 621 -8.98 -8.88 -14.11
C HIS A 621 -8.09 -10.12 -14.19
N TYR A 622 -7.26 -10.39 -13.17
CA TYR A 622 -6.46 -11.60 -13.10
C TYR A 622 -7.29 -12.84 -12.76
N ALA A 623 -8.25 -12.73 -11.84
CA ALA A 623 -9.11 -13.83 -11.40
C ALA A 623 -10.29 -14.13 -12.35
N LYS A 624 -10.41 -13.36 -13.45
CA LYS A 624 -11.49 -13.47 -14.45
C LYS A 624 -12.89 -13.36 -13.85
N ILE A 625 -13.02 -12.41 -12.93
CA ILE A 625 -14.31 -12.03 -12.34
C ILE A 625 -15.00 -11.04 -13.29
N PRO A 626 -16.27 -11.27 -13.67
CA PRO A 626 -17.01 -10.34 -14.52
C PRO A 626 -17.03 -8.92 -13.93
N PRO A 627 -16.64 -7.87 -14.68
CA PRO A 627 -16.49 -6.51 -14.15
C PRO A 627 -17.75 -5.93 -13.51
N ARG A 628 -18.94 -6.30 -14.02
CA ARG A 628 -20.23 -5.86 -13.46
C ARG A 628 -20.49 -6.42 -12.06
N TRP A 629 -20.11 -7.68 -11.82
CA TRP A 629 -20.25 -8.30 -10.49
C TRP A 629 -19.22 -7.73 -9.51
N ALA A 630 -17.98 -7.52 -9.96
CA ALA A 630 -16.95 -6.84 -9.17
C ALA A 630 -17.43 -5.46 -8.69
N PHE A 631 -17.97 -4.65 -9.61
CA PHE A 631 -18.52 -3.33 -9.29
C PHE A 631 -19.69 -3.41 -8.29
N ALA A 632 -20.70 -4.24 -8.57
CA ALA A 632 -21.90 -4.32 -7.72
C ALA A 632 -21.57 -4.81 -6.30
N ALA A 633 -20.73 -5.83 -6.17
CA ALA A 633 -20.34 -6.38 -4.88
C ALA A 633 -19.57 -5.36 -4.03
N GLN A 634 -18.64 -4.61 -4.61
CA GLN A 634 -17.86 -3.61 -3.90
C GLN A 634 -18.69 -2.38 -3.49
N VAL A 635 -19.55 -1.87 -4.39
CA VAL A 635 -20.48 -0.77 -4.08
C VAL A 635 -21.41 -1.15 -2.91
N TYR A 636 -21.96 -2.36 -2.96
CA TYR A 636 -22.82 -2.90 -1.90
C TYR A 636 -22.08 -3.04 -0.56
N ALA A 637 -20.91 -3.70 -0.57
CA ALA A 637 -20.14 -3.96 0.64
C ALA A 637 -19.67 -2.65 1.31
N THR A 638 -19.24 -1.66 0.51
CA THR A 638 -18.75 -0.37 1.01
C THR A 638 -19.85 0.44 1.66
N LEU A 639 -21.05 0.47 1.06
CA LEU A 639 -22.20 1.14 1.66
C LEU A 639 -22.56 0.53 3.01
N LEU A 640 -22.66 -0.80 3.05
CA LEU A 640 -22.96 -1.56 4.26
C LEU A 640 -21.92 -1.30 5.36
N ALA A 641 -20.63 -1.41 5.02
CA ALA A 641 -19.54 -1.16 5.96
C ALA A 641 -19.53 0.29 6.46
N GLY A 642 -19.86 1.27 5.61
CA GLY A 642 -20.02 2.65 6.02
C GLY A 642 -21.01 2.81 7.18
N PHE A 643 -22.20 2.20 7.06
CA PHE A 643 -23.22 2.23 8.11
C PHE A 643 -22.83 1.43 9.35
N VAL A 644 -22.22 0.25 9.18
CA VAL A 644 -21.74 -0.56 10.32
C VAL A 644 -20.67 0.20 11.10
N GLY A 645 -19.68 0.78 10.42
CA GLY A 645 -18.63 1.58 11.04
C GLY A 645 -19.19 2.80 11.78
N LEU A 646 -20.14 3.52 11.17
CA LEU A 646 -20.79 4.65 11.82
C LEU A 646 -21.58 4.21 13.08
N GLY A 647 -22.32 3.11 12.98
CA GLY A 647 -23.11 2.54 14.08
C GLY A 647 -22.24 2.07 15.26
N VAL A 648 -21.18 1.32 14.98
CA VAL A 648 -20.23 0.86 16.02
C VAL A 648 -19.51 2.03 16.66
N ASN A 649 -19.12 3.05 15.88
CA ASN A 649 -18.53 4.25 16.45
C ASN A 649 -19.50 4.99 17.38
N HIS A 650 -20.77 5.15 16.99
CA HIS A 650 -21.77 5.77 17.84
C HIS A 650 -22.01 4.97 19.13
N TRP A 651 -22.00 3.64 19.04
CA TRP A 651 -22.09 2.75 20.20
C TRP A 651 -20.89 2.93 21.14
N LEU A 652 -19.66 2.97 20.61
CA LEU A 652 -18.44 3.18 21.40
C LEU A 652 -18.47 4.51 22.16
N LEU A 653 -18.74 5.60 21.44
CA LEU A 653 -18.74 6.95 22.03
C LEU A 653 -19.85 7.17 23.07
N ARG A 654 -20.87 6.30 23.12
CA ARG A 654 -21.98 6.39 24.10
C ARG A 654 -21.79 5.46 25.30
N ASN A 655 -21.20 4.28 25.10
CA ASN A 655 -21.15 3.24 26.12
C ASN A 655 -19.77 3.09 26.78
N VAL A 656 -18.70 3.61 26.17
CA VAL A 656 -17.36 3.59 26.75
C VAL A 656 -17.11 4.91 27.45
N GLU A 657 -17.14 4.87 28.78
CA GLU A 657 -16.75 5.99 29.64
C GLU A 657 -15.25 6.30 29.48
N ASP A 658 -14.91 7.58 29.56
CA ASP A 658 -13.54 8.11 29.46
C ASP A 658 -12.77 7.66 28.20
N VAL A 659 -13.48 7.47 27.09
CA VAL A 659 -12.87 7.10 25.81
C VAL A 659 -11.84 8.14 25.37
N CYS A 660 -10.70 7.68 24.85
CA CYS A 660 -9.54 8.46 24.43
C CYS A 660 -8.74 9.14 25.53
N GLN A 661 -9.06 8.87 26.81
CA GLN A 661 -8.22 9.26 27.94
C GLN A 661 -7.11 8.26 28.21
N ALA A 662 -5.98 8.72 28.77
CA ALA A 662 -4.79 7.88 28.99
C ALA A 662 -5.00 6.75 30.00
N HIS A 663 -5.93 6.92 30.95
CA HIS A 663 -6.19 5.97 32.04
C HIS A 663 -7.43 5.08 31.80
N GLN A 664 -7.95 5.03 30.58
CA GLN A 664 -9.16 4.24 30.27
C GLN A 664 -8.91 2.75 30.53
N LYS A 665 -9.79 2.13 31.33
CA LYS A 665 -9.66 0.77 31.88
C LYS A 665 -9.43 -0.34 30.84
N ASP A 666 -10.05 -0.23 29.66
CA ASP A 666 -10.00 -1.22 28.57
C ASP A 666 -8.96 -0.88 27.49
N ARG A 667 -8.15 0.18 27.74
CA ARG A 667 -7.10 0.72 26.87
C ARG A 667 -7.61 1.39 25.59
N PHE A 668 -8.82 1.96 25.60
CA PHE A 668 -9.33 2.83 24.53
C PHE A 668 -8.69 4.23 24.59
N THR A 669 -7.37 4.31 24.42
CA THR A 669 -6.58 5.56 24.50
C THR A 669 -6.48 6.33 23.18
N CYS A 670 -7.03 5.79 22.08
CA CYS A 670 -7.21 6.43 20.78
C CYS A 670 -5.95 7.04 20.10
N PRO A 671 -4.83 6.31 19.98
CA PRO A 671 -3.58 6.87 19.46
C PRO A 671 -3.68 7.44 18.03
N ARG A 672 -4.50 6.80 17.17
CA ARG A 672 -4.72 7.25 15.78
C ARG A 672 -5.57 8.53 15.73
N THR A 673 -6.62 8.61 16.54
CA THR A 673 -7.46 9.82 16.67
C THR A 673 -6.65 10.99 17.21
N HIS A 674 -5.79 10.76 18.21
CA HIS A 674 -4.82 11.75 18.69
C HIS A 674 -3.90 12.25 17.56
N THR A 675 -3.36 11.34 16.73
CA THR A 675 -2.51 11.73 15.59
C THR A 675 -3.30 12.54 14.55
N PHE A 676 -4.55 12.16 14.28
CA PHE A 676 -5.42 12.90 13.36
C PHE A 676 -5.72 14.31 13.85
N PHE A 677 -6.04 14.46 15.15
CA PHE A 677 -6.24 15.74 15.81
C PHE A 677 -4.97 16.61 15.82
N MET A 678 -3.80 16.05 16.14
CA MET A 678 -2.54 16.78 16.07
C MET A 678 -2.27 17.31 14.64
N SER A 679 -2.61 16.52 13.62
CA SER A 679 -2.52 16.95 12.23
C SER A 679 -3.49 18.11 11.91
N SER A 680 -4.74 18.07 12.40
CA SER A 680 -5.70 19.17 12.18
C SER A 680 -5.28 20.46 12.89
N VAL A 681 -4.51 20.35 13.97
CA VAL A 681 -3.95 21.52 14.68
C VAL A 681 -2.83 22.17 13.87
N ILE A 682 -1.86 21.39 13.39
CA ILE A 682 -0.74 21.89 12.57
C ILE A 682 -1.26 22.56 11.30
N TRP A 683 -2.12 21.86 10.56
CA TRP A 683 -2.48 22.28 9.21
C TRP A 683 -3.77 23.10 9.14
N GLY A 684 -4.70 22.90 10.07
CA GLY A 684 -6.00 23.60 10.10
C GLY A 684 -6.01 24.80 11.04
N VAL A 685 -5.72 24.59 12.34
CA VAL A 685 -5.81 25.63 13.37
C VAL A 685 -4.68 26.66 13.25
N VAL A 686 -3.42 26.22 13.35
CA VAL A 686 -2.28 27.14 13.25
C VAL A 686 -2.04 27.53 11.80
N GLY A 687 -2.13 26.54 10.91
CA GLY A 687 -2.07 26.71 9.47
C GLY A 687 -0.65 26.78 8.91
N PRO A 688 -0.47 26.43 7.63
CA PRO A 688 0.84 26.33 7.00
C PRO A 688 1.50 27.70 6.80
N ARG A 689 0.74 28.79 6.68
CA ARG A 689 1.29 30.14 6.51
C ARG A 689 2.11 30.57 7.73
N ARG A 690 1.64 30.29 8.94
CA ARG A 690 2.36 30.61 10.19
C ARG A 690 3.55 29.69 10.45
N LEU A 691 3.46 28.41 10.07
CA LEU A 691 4.52 27.43 10.36
C LEU A 691 5.60 27.36 9.29
N PHE A 692 5.20 27.36 8.01
CA PHE A 692 6.07 27.12 6.85
C PHE A 692 6.15 28.33 5.92
N GLY A 693 5.43 29.42 6.18
CA GLY A 693 5.52 30.67 5.40
C GLY A 693 6.86 31.38 5.57
N THR A 694 7.01 32.54 4.94
CA THR A 694 8.28 33.31 4.89
C THR A 694 8.81 33.73 6.27
N GLN A 695 7.90 33.99 7.20
CA GLN A 695 8.18 34.34 8.60
C GLN A 695 7.97 33.16 9.57
N GLY A 696 7.62 31.98 9.05
CA GLY A 696 7.38 30.81 9.87
C GLY A 696 8.67 30.15 10.38
N PRO A 697 8.62 29.48 11.55
CA PRO A 697 9.77 28.79 12.14
C PRO A 697 10.36 27.70 11.25
N TYR A 698 9.50 26.99 10.52
CA TYR A 698 9.86 25.87 9.64
C TYR A 698 9.95 26.30 8.18
N ARG A 699 10.14 27.59 7.88
CA ARG A 699 10.27 28.10 6.50
C ARG A 699 11.29 27.34 5.66
N ALA A 700 12.40 26.93 6.28
CA ALA A 700 13.47 26.21 5.59
C ALA A 700 13.03 24.83 5.05
N VAL A 701 11.97 24.24 5.59
CA VAL A 701 11.38 23.00 5.07
C VAL A 701 10.83 23.22 3.65
N THR A 702 10.28 24.38 3.34
CA THR A 702 9.77 24.69 1.99
C THR A 702 10.88 24.78 0.94
N HIS A 703 12.11 25.12 1.35
CA HIS A 703 13.28 25.14 0.45
C HIS A 703 13.71 23.75 -0.01
N THR A 704 13.12 22.67 0.51
CA THR A 704 13.35 21.32 0.01
C THR A 704 12.54 20.99 -1.26
N ILE A 705 11.47 21.74 -1.57
CA ILE A 705 10.61 21.49 -2.74
C ILE A 705 11.41 21.39 -4.06
N PRO A 706 12.37 22.29 -4.38
CA PRO A 706 13.18 22.19 -5.60
C PRO A 706 13.96 20.87 -5.71
N ILE A 707 14.39 20.28 -4.59
CA ILE A 707 15.07 18.97 -4.57
C ILE A 707 14.13 17.89 -5.12
N GLY A 708 12.85 17.97 -4.81
CA GLY A 708 11.81 17.10 -5.36
C GLY A 708 11.67 17.18 -6.89
N VAL A 709 11.96 18.33 -7.49
CA VAL A 709 11.95 18.50 -8.96
C VAL A 709 13.28 18.04 -9.56
N ILE A 710 14.39 18.46 -8.97
CA ILE A 710 15.73 18.26 -9.51
C ILE A 710 16.14 16.79 -9.46
N LEU A 711 15.86 16.08 -8.36
CA LEU A 711 16.33 14.71 -8.19
C LEU A 711 15.78 13.73 -9.24
N PRO A 712 14.46 13.68 -9.54
CA PRO A 712 13.95 12.83 -10.62
C PRO A 712 14.55 13.17 -11.99
N ILE A 713 14.74 14.46 -12.29
CA ILE A 713 15.34 14.93 -13.55
C ILE A 713 16.80 14.49 -13.64
N ALA A 714 17.57 14.68 -12.57
CA ALA A 714 18.96 14.26 -12.49
C ALA A 714 19.08 12.75 -12.67
N VAL A 715 18.29 11.95 -11.94
CA VAL A 715 18.27 10.49 -12.07
C VAL A 715 17.90 10.06 -13.50
N TYR A 716 16.98 10.76 -14.17
CA TYR A 716 16.59 10.47 -15.54
C TYR A 716 17.73 10.69 -16.54
N PHE A 717 18.45 11.80 -16.43
CA PHE A 717 19.60 12.06 -17.32
C PHE A 717 20.78 11.13 -17.02
N VAL A 718 21.00 10.81 -15.74
CA VAL A 718 22.01 9.85 -15.30
C VAL A 718 21.70 8.45 -15.83
N SER A 719 20.44 7.99 -15.76
CA SER A 719 20.03 6.69 -16.29
C SER A 719 20.12 6.63 -17.82
N LYS A 720 19.89 7.76 -18.51
CA LYS A 720 20.10 7.86 -19.96
C LYS A 720 21.59 7.87 -20.34
N ARG A 721 22.45 8.48 -19.51
CA ARG A 721 23.90 8.57 -19.76
C ARG A 721 24.64 7.28 -19.43
N TRP A 722 24.19 6.58 -18.40
CA TRP A 722 24.69 5.28 -17.93
C TRP A 722 23.51 4.32 -17.75
N PRO A 723 23.11 3.61 -18.81
CA PRO A 723 21.96 2.71 -18.82
C PRO A 723 22.24 1.39 -18.10
N ASN A 724 22.82 1.46 -16.90
CA ASN A 724 23.14 0.31 -16.06
C ASN A 724 21.91 -0.09 -15.23
N ALA A 725 21.84 -1.37 -14.84
CA ALA A 725 20.75 -1.90 -14.01
C ALA A 725 20.56 -1.13 -12.67
N PHE A 726 21.62 -0.52 -12.13
CA PHE A 726 21.51 0.28 -10.90
C PHE A 726 20.68 1.56 -11.12
N TRP A 727 21.03 2.37 -12.12
CA TRP A 727 20.38 3.68 -12.35
C TRP A 727 18.95 3.56 -12.87
N ARG A 728 18.61 2.49 -13.61
CA ARG A 728 17.21 2.21 -13.98
C ARG A 728 16.32 1.97 -12.76
N ASN A 729 16.88 1.35 -11.72
CA ASN A 729 16.16 0.95 -10.51
C ASN A 729 16.05 2.07 -9.47
N VAL A 730 16.69 3.23 -9.67
CA VAL A 730 16.53 4.39 -8.78
C VAL A 730 15.19 5.08 -9.05
N ASN A 731 14.35 5.16 -8.03
CA ASN A 731 13.02 5.77 -8.10
C ASN A 731 12.93 6.89 -7.05
N ALA A 732 13.07 8.13 -7.52
CA ALA A 732 13.16 9.31 -6.65
C ALA A 732 11.93 9.51 -5.74
N PRO A 733 10.67 9.37 -6.21
CA PRO A 733 9.51 9.38 -5.32
C PRO A 733 9.58 8.36 -4.17
N ILE A 734 9.98 7.12 -4.44
CA ILE A 734 10.10 6.08 -3.40
C ILE A 734 11.22 6.42 -2.42
N LEU A 735 12.31 6.99 -2.91
CA LEU A 735 13.39 7.47 -2.04
C LEU A 735 12.88 8.56 -1.07
N PHE A 736 11.93 9.40 -1.49
CA PHE A 736 11.25 10.34 -0.58
C PHE A 736 10.10 9.72 0.24
N CYS A 737 9.58 8.55 -0.11
CA CYS A 737 8.66 7.80 0.76
C CYS A 737 9.34 7.32 2.05
N GLY A 738 10.63 6.93 1.96
CA GLY A 738 11.38 6.39 3.10
C GLY A 738 11.34 7.29 4.34
N PRO A 739 11.72 8.57 4.25
CA PRO A 739 11.67 9.48 5.39
C PRO A 739 10.27 9.73 5.95
N MET A 740 9.20 9.49 5.18
CA MET A 740 7.83 9.63 5.68
C MET A 740 7.44 8.57 6.72
N ALA A 741 8.22 7.47 6.79
CA ALA A 741 8.05 6.40 7.75
C ALA A 741 8.41 6.82 9.19
N TRP A 742 9.30 7.79 9.33
CA TRP A 742 9.69 8.29 10.65
C TRP A 742 8.51 8.94 11.37
N ALA A 743 8.57 8.97 12.70
CA ALA A 743 7.55 9.52 13.59
C ALA A 743 6.13 8.98 13.30
N PRO A 744 5.71 7.86 13.93
CA PRO A 744 6.24 7.28 15.16
C PRO A 744 7.18 6.07 14.98
N PHE A 745 7.36 5.55 13.76
CA PHE A 745 8.26 4.40 13.53
C PHE A 745 9.73 4.83 13.45
N ASN A 746 10.59 3.85 13.28
CA ASN A 746 12.04 4.03 13.16
C ASN A 746 12.67 2.91 12.34
N TRP A 747 14.00 2.92 12.22
CA TRP A 747 14.75 1.97 11.40
C TRP A 747 14.49 0.49 11.75
N SER A 748 14.19 0.20 13.02
CA SER A 748 13.87 -1.15 13.49
C SER A 748 12.72 -1.81 12.73
N TYR A 749 11.82 -1.02 12.13
CA TYR A 749 10.64 -1.48 11.39
C TYR A 749 10.84 -1.71 9.89
N VAL A 750 12.00 -1.32 9.32
CA VAL A 750 12.31 -1.55 7.89
C VAL A 750 13.45 -2.57 7.69
N GLN A 751 14.36 -2.67 8.65
CA GLN A 751 15.55 -3.49 8.52
C GLN A 751 15.26 -4.98 8.26
N GLY A 752 14.26 -5.53 8.96
CA GLY A 752 13.82 -6.90 8.72
C GLY A 752 13.33 -7.12 7.28
N SER A 753 12.62 -6.13 6.73
CA SER A 753 12.07 -6.18 5.37
C SER A 753 13.18 -6.22 4.33
N ILE A 754 14.27 -5.45 4.53
CA ILE A 754 15.45 -5.41 3.65
C ILE A 754 16.15 -6.77 3.63
N VAL A 755 16.46 -7.31 4.81
CA VAL A 755 17.19 -8.57 4.94
C VAL A 755 16.40 -9.72 4.34
N LEU A 756 15.11 -9.81 4.68
CA LEU A 756 14.23 -10.85 4.14
C LEU A 756 14.04 -10.68 2.62
N ALA A 757 13.89 -9.45 2.11
CA ALA A 757 13.76 -9.22 0.68
C ALA A 757 15.02 -9.59 -0.09
N PHE A 758 16.21 -9.34 0.46
CA PHE A 758 17.45 -9.82 -0.14
C PHE A 758 17.48 -11.34 -0.24
N VAL A 759 17.10 -12.04 0.84
CA VAL A 759 17.06 -13.51 0.85
C VAL A 759 16.03 -14.05 -0.15
N PHE A 760 14.77 -13.62 -0.09
CA PHE A 760 13.71 -14.18 -0.92
C PHE A 760 13.76 -13.69 -2.37
N ASN A 761 13.91 -12.38 -2.59
CA ASN A 761 13.78 -11.79 -3.93
C ASN A 761 15.10 -11.69 -4.70
N LYS A 762 16.27 -11.73 -4.03
CA LYS A 762 17.58 -11.71 -4.72
C LYS A 762 18.29 -13.06 -4.74
N VAL A 763 18.31 -13.79 -3.61
CA VAL A 763 19.03 -15.07 -3.51
C VAL A 763 18.16 -16.24 -3.97
N ILE A 764 17.00 -16.45 -3.34
CA ILE A 764 16.12 -17.59 -3.61
C ILE A 764 15.53 -17.49 -5.02
N LYS A 765 14.98 -16.34 -5.39
CA LYS A 765 14.40 -16.14 -6.73
C LYS A 765 15.37 -16.41 -7.88
N ARG A 766 16.68 -16.12 -7.71
CA ARG A 766 17.70 -16.39 -8.73
C ARG A 766 18.19 -17.84 -8.76
N ARG A 767 18.37 -18.47 -7.60
CA ARG A 767 18.95 -19.83 -7.50
C ARG A 767 17.90 -20.95 -7.53
N TYR A 768 16.69 -20.67 -7.08
CA TYR A 768 15.59 -21.61 -6.90
C TYR A 768 14.28 -21.01 -7.42
N ALA A 769 14.28 -20.55 -8.67
CA ALA A 769 13.16 -19.83 -9.29
C ALA A 769 11.84 -20.61 -9.18
N ALA A 770 11.85 -21.90 -9.53
CA ALA A 770 10.66 -22.74 -9.44
C ALA A 770 10.12 -22.87 -7.99
N TRP A 771 11.01 -22.87 -6.97
CA TRP A 771 10.57 -22.89 -5.57
C TRP A 771 9.91 -21.57 -5.20
N TRP A 772 10.50 -20.46 -5.63
CA TRP A 772 9.96 -19.12 -5.40
C TRP A 772 8.56 -18.97 -6.02
N GLU A 773 8.40 -19.35 -7.29
CA GLU A 773 7.12 -19.31 -8.01
C GLU A 773 6.05 -20.21 -7.36
N LYS A 774 6.44 -21.37 -6.82
CA LYS A 774 5.51 -22.30 -6.19
C LYS A 774 5.10 -21.88 -4.76
N TYR A 775 6.03 -21.39 -3.94
CA TYR A 775 5.83 -21.28 -2.49
C TYR A 775 5.99 -19.87 -1.89
N ALA A 776 6.66 -18.91 -2.55
CA ALA A 776 7.00 -17.63 -1.91
C ALA A 776 5.75 -16.83 -1.50
N TYR A 777 4.80 -16.66 -2.41
CA TYR A 777 3.53 -15.98 -2.09
C TYR A 777 2.68 -16.76 -1.08
N VAL A 778 2.74 -18.09 -1.09
CA VAL A 778 2.04 -18.93 -0.11
C VAL A 778 2.62 -18.73 1.29
N LEU A 779 3.94 -18.58 1.41
CA LEU A 779 4.64 -18.35 2.68
C LEU A 779 4.16 -17.06 3.34
N THR A 780 4.25 -15.92 2.64
CA THR A 780 3.83 -14.63 3.23
C THR A 780 2.35 -14.60 3.58
N SER A 781 1.48 -15.14 2.71
CA SER A 781 0.04 -15.20 2.97
C SER A 781 -0.30 -16.09 4.17
N SER A 782 0.40 -17.22 4.34
CA SER A 782 0.21 -18.12 5.48
C SER A 782 0.63 -17.50 6.81
N ILE A 783 1.79 -16.81 6.83
CA ILE A 783 2.32 -16.13 8.01
C ILE A 783 1.39 -14.98 8.43
N SER A 784 0.98 -14.15 7.47
CA SER A 784 0.09 -13.01 7.72
C SER A 784 -1.27 -13.44 8.27
N ALA A 785 -1.84 -14.51 7.71
CA ALA A 785 -3.08 -15.09 8.21
C ALA A 785 -2.92 -15.69 9.62
N ALA A 786 -1.82 -16.38 9.89
CA ALA A 786 -1.53 -16.98 11.19
C ALA A 786 -1.37 -15.93 12.29
N ILE A 787 -0.66 -14.84 12.01
CA ILE A 787 -0.49 -13.71 12.94
C ILE A 787 -1.84 -13.10 13.30
N GLY A 788 -2.72 -12.87 12.33
CA GLY A 788 -4.05 -12.31 12.60
C GLY A 788 -4.91 -13.19 13.51
N ILE A 789 -4.97 -14.51 13.23
CA ILE A 789 -5.75 -15.46 14.05
C ILE A 789 -5.09 -15.66 15.43
N SER A 790 -3.77 -15.81 15.49
CA SER A 790 -3.02 -15.96 16.73
C SER A 790 -3.16 -14.74 17.63
N GLY A 791 -3.07 -13.53 17.06
CA GLY A 791 -3.29 -12.27 17.76
C GLY A 791 -4.69 -12.15 18.37
N ALA A 792 -5.73 -12.54 17.62
CA ALA A 792 -7.10 -12.57 18.14
C ALA A 792 -7.25 -13.56 19.31
N VAL A 793 -6.73 -14.79 19.17
CA VAL A 793 -6.80 -15.80 20.23
C VAL A 793 -6.01 -15.36 21.47
N MET A 794 -4.78 -14.88 21.30
CA MET A 794 -3.95 -14.35 22.39
C MET A 794 -4.65 -13.20 23.12
N TYR A 795 -5.30 -12.31 22.38
CA TYR A 795 -6.06 -11.23 22.99
C TYR A 795 -7.17 -11.75 23.91
N PHE A 796 -8.08 -12.57 23.38
CA PHE A 796 -9.23 -13.06 24.14
C PHE A 796 -8.86 -14.06 25.24
N ALA A 797 -7.83 -14.87 25.04
CA ALA A 797 -7.44 -15.92 25.99
C ALA A 797 -6.64 -15.39 27.18
N VAL A 798 -5.72 -14.43 26.98
CA VAL A 798 -4.77 -14.01 28.04
C VAL A 798 -4.70 -12.51 28.26
N GLN A 799 -4.73 -11.67 27.21
CA GLN A 799 -4.56 -10.22 27.38
C GLN A 799 -5.82 -9.53 27.90
N HIS A 800 -7.01 -9.96 27.47
CA HIS A 800 -8.29 -9.40 27.91
C HIS A 800 -8.60 -9.75 29.38
N PRO A 801 -8.41 -10.99 29.84
CA PRO A 801 -8.53 -11.32 31.27
C PRO A 801 -7.45 -10.69 32.17
N GLY A 802 -6.46 -9.98 31.59
CA GLY A 802 -5.38 -9.32 32.34
C GLY A 802 -4.32 -10.27 32.90
N ILE A 803 -4.15 -11.46 32.32
CA ILE A 803 -3.16 -12.44 32.77
C ILE A 803 -1.79 -12.02 32.26
N GLU A 804 -0.98 -11.42 33.13
CA GLU A 804 0.37 -10.95 32.79
C GLU A 804 1.46 -11.89 33.32
N LEU A 805 2.37 -12.30 32.44
CA LEU A 805 3.54 -13.09 32.81
C LEU A 805 4.68 -12.15 33.24
N ASN A 806 4.98 -12.09 34.54
CA ASN A 806 6.02 -11.20 35.07
C ASN A 806 7.36 -11.93 35.28
N TRP A 807 8.31 -11.74 34.36
CA TRP A 807 9.68 -12.26 34.47
C TRP A 807 10.65 -11.34 33.73
N TRP A 808 11.95 -11.65 33.74
CA TRP A 808 12.99 -10.79 33.15
C TRP A 808 12.73 -10.44 31.69
N GLY A 809 12.41 -11.41 30.84
CA GLY A 809 12.18 -11.20 29.41
C GLY A 809 10.99 -10.30 29.08
N ASN A 810 10.07 -10.09 30.02
CA ASN A 810 8.93 -9.17 29.86
C ASN A 810 9.18 -7.79 30.49
N ARG A 811 10.19 -7.66 31.37
CA ARG A 811 10.52 -6.42 32.09
C ARG A 811 11.71 -5.67 31.49
N VAL A 812 12.70 -6.38 30.94
CA VAL A 812 13.99 -5.80 30.53
C VAL A 812 13.85 -4.61 29.58
N GLN A 813 12.91 -4.68 28.64
CA GLN A 813 12.64 -3.60 27.70
C GLN A 813 12.20 -2.30 28.40
N MET A 814 11.47 -2.38 29.52
CA MET A 814 10.90 -1.21 30.20
C MET A 814 11.91 -0.47 31.08
N GLY A 815 13.06 -1.06 31.40
CA GLY A 815 13.98 -0.50 32.40
C GLY A 815 14.88 0.64 31.92
N GLY A 816 14.99 0.86 30.61
CA GLY A 816 15.91 1.86 30.03
C GLY A 816 15.25 3.21 29.74
N VAL A 817 16.08 4.21 29.45
CA VAL A 817 15.65 5.54 28.97
C VAL A 817 14.77 5.45 27.72
N ASP A 818 15.02 4.47 26.83
CA ASP A 818 14.28 4.29 25.57
C ASP A 818 12.76 4.11 25.76
N GLN A 819 12.37 3.46 26.85
CA GLN A 819 10.98 3.21 27.25
C GLN A 819 10.52 4.11 28.42
N GLY A 820 11.38 5.04 28.87
CA GLY A 820 11.06 5.98 29.94
C GLY A 820 10.99 5.37 31.35
N GLY A 821 11.63 4.21 31.58
CA GLY A 821 11.63 3.58 32.90
C GLY A 821 12.91 3.77 33.72
N PHE A 822 13.91 4.48 33.19
CA PHE A 822 15.14 4.75 33.93
C PHE A 822 15.00 6.00 34.82
N VAL A 823 15.25 5.83 36.11
CA VAL A 823 15.19 6.88 37.12
C VAL A 823 16.61 7.17 37.62
N ALA A 824 17.01 8.44 37.57
CA ALA A 824 18.25 8.94 38.16
C ALA A 824 17.89 10.12 39.08
N ASP A 825 18.49 10.17 40.28
CA ASP A 825 18.26 11.24 41.26
C ASP A 825 16.77 11.48 41.59
N GLY A 826 15.97 10.42 41.60
CA GLY A 826 14.53 10.48 41.90
C GLY A 826 13.65 11.03 40.75
N GLN A 827 14.24 11.36 39.59
CA GLN A 827 13.52 11.82 38.40
C GLN A 827 13.67 10.83 37.24
N VAL A 828 12.60 10.66 36.47
CA VAL A 828 12.65 9.88 35.22
C VAL A 828 13.52 10.64 34.22
N VAL A 829 14.56 9.99 33.71
CA VAL A 829 15.45 10.58 32.72
C VAL A 829 14.70 10.70 31.40
N SER A 830 14.58 11.93 30.87
CA SER A 830 13.96 12.18 29.58
C SER A 830 14.81 11.61 28.45
N CYS A 831 14.17 11.03 27.43
CA CYS A 831 14.85 10.71 26.18
C CYS A 831 14.99 11.97 25.32
N SER A 832 15.74 12.95 25.82
CA SER A 832 16.09 14.20 25.13
C SER A 832 17.55 14.56 25.40
N MET A 833 18.24 15.15 24.43
CA MET A 833 19.63 15.57 24.58
C MET A 833 19.78 16.71 25.60
N LEU A 834 18.92 17.72 25.51
CA LEU A 834 18.90 18.87 26.39
C LEU A 834 17.78 18.71 27.43
N LYS A 835 18.04 19.23 28.63
CA LYS A 835 17.05 19.34 29.70
C LYS A 835 16.36 20.69 29.62
N VAL A 836 15.07 20.74 29.93
CA VAL A 836 14.35 22.02 30.08
C VAL A 836 15.02 22.82 31.22
N PRO A 837 15.32 24.11 31.01
CA PRO A 837 15.95 24.94 32.05
C PRO A 837 15.12 25.04 33.33
N GLU A 838 15.75 25.38 34.45
CA GLU A 838 15.07 25.50 35.77
C GLU A 838 13.93 26.53 35.78
N LYS A 839 13.98 27.55 34.91
CA LYS A 839 12.87 28.51 34.72
C LYS A 839 11.58 27.87 34.18
N GLY A 840 11.62 26.59 33.80
CA GLY A 840 10.47 25.79 33.39
C GLY A 840 10.10 25.91 31.90
N TYR A 841 10.83 26.72 31.12
CA TYR A 841 10.68 26.84 29.67
C TYR A 841 12.04 27.16 29.03
N PHE A 842 12.18 26.89 27.73
CA PHE A 842 13.30 27.35 26.93
C PHE A 842 12.86 28.48 26.00
N ASP A 843 13.76 29.44 25.73
CA ASP A 843 13.47 30.52 24.80
C ASP A 843 13.55 29.98 23.38
N ILE A 844 12.54 30.30 22.58
CA ILE A 844 12.45 29.83 21.21
C ILE A 844 13.39 30.69 20.36
N GLY A 845 14.40 30.07 19.74
CA GLY A 845 15.55 30.77 19.14
C GLY A 845 15.28 31.53 17.84
N PHE A 846 14.01 31.75 17.47
CA PHE A 846 13.59 32.40 16.24
C PHE A 846 12.37 33.29 16.48
N ASP A 847 12.28 34.40 15.75
CA ASP A 847 11.14 35.31 15.85
C ASP A 847 9.91 34.71 15.13
N TRP A 848 8.95 34.24 15.93
CA TRP A 848 7.70 33.62 15.47
C TRP A 848 6.47 34.47 15.81
N LYS A 849 6.66 35.65 16.42
CA LYS A 849 5.55 36.51 16.88
C LYS A 849 5.01 37.45 15.79
N VAL A 850 5.29 37.15 14.52
CA VAL A 850 4.92 37.98 13.37
C VAL A 850 3.73 37.42 12.62
#